data_AF-A0A7X7BZW4-F1
#
_entry.id   AF-A0A7X7BZW4-F1
#
_cell.length_a   1.000
_cell.length_b   1.000
_cell.length_c   1.000
_cell.angle_alpha   90.00
_cell.angle_beta   90.00
_cell.angle_gamma   90.00
#
_symmetry.space_group_name_H-M   'P 1'
#
loop_
_entity.id
_entity.type
_entity.pdbx_description
1 polymer ?
#
loop_
_entity_poly.entity_id
_entity_poly.type
_entity_poly.pdbx_seq_one_letter_code
_entity_poly.pdbx_strand_id
1 'polypeptide(L)'
;MKKLVNIALCALCACVIAACGGASSQDRANQLKIYNWSDYIDEDLLGEFEQWYFEQTGETVEIVYQMFDINEVMLAKIEKGAADYDLVCPSDYIIERMINHGLAQPIDRNFGNTPDYTVNMSPFVVENFGKMNTPGKNANDYSVGYMWGTVGFMYNENYIKADELSSWGAILNDKFKQKLFMKDAFRDVYSPLLIYLNSKGELAKHENLDELMYDVSDESISKVEAVLNQAKKNIVGWEVDFGKEMMTQEKAWINWTWSGDAMWAIDEAKEVGVNLNYTIPQEGSNFWFDGWIIPKYAVNVKAASYFINYMCMSANAIRNMDATGYVSTVGTEEVLNNQIEMAAEYGYDEAHDASYFFGPIADSVVLNTIMYPDGEIISRCAMMHDTDENTEQLLKMWSRVKGDNLNPTILVLVLVVVVALIVFAVYRKQKSSRRKSKKRYIVIAIAVLSCSFSASAQTWGLSANTELETDYFWRGMHSSNMGIASDVGFNYTSEDENLYAETYFWTFQGVNSGEDHYTEYQFTLYGEFHGAHAEYNHYFGDVGELGLGYTFDWEIPVSLTLYTILYGDDFVADETASTPNFSNYLELTIPYSIGNFDIQTTFGFVPRSSIYYENEGSFAISNMLLELGYTFELNDWLSLPIKAAGGYSPLYESPIFFATAGLSINL
;
A
#
# COMPACT_ATOMS: atom_id res chain seq x y z
N MET A 1 -16.88 48.40 11.10
CA MET A 1 -17.21 46.95 10.95
C MET A 1 -16.02 46.15 10.45
N LYS A 2 -15.34 46.50 9.35
CA LYS A 2 -14.13 45.78 8.86
C LYS A 2 -12.99 45.57 9.90
N LYS A 3 -12.70 46.56 10.76
CA LYS A 3 -11.70 46.40 11.85
C LYS A 3 -12.13 45.43 12.97
N LEU A 4 -13.44 45.31 13.24
CA LEU A 4 -13.97 44.38 14.25
C LEU A 4 -14.02 42.95 13.71
N VAL A 5 -14.29 42.79 12.41
CA VAL A 5 -14.25 41.50 11.71
C VAL A 5 -12.81 40.98 11.63
N ASN A 6 -11.81 41.81 11.31
CA ASN A 6 -10.40 41.37 11.27
C ASN A 6 -9.85 41.01 12.66
N ILE A 7 -10.29 41.70 13.73
CA ILE A 7 -9.92 41.35 15.11
C ILE A 7 -10.61 40.06 15.56
N ALA A 8 -11.88 39.85 15.16
CA ALA A 8 -12.60 38.61 15.43
C ALA A 8 -12.00 37.42 14.66
N LEU A 9 -11.55 37.62 13.41
CA LEU A 9 -10.91 36.60 12.60
C LEU A 9 -9.51 36.25 13.13
N CYS A 10 -8.71 37.24 13.54
CA CYS A 10 -7.41 36.98 14.19
C CYS A 10 -7.58 36.31 15.57
N ALA A 11 -8.64 36.62 16.32
CA ALA A 11 -8.96 35.94 17.57
C ALA A 11 -9.47 34.51 17.34
N LEU A 12 -10.24 34.27 16.27
CA LEU A 12 -10.68 32.94 15.86
C LEU A 12 -9.50 32.09 15.38
N CYS A 13 -8.58 32.64 14.58
CA CYS A 13 -7.34 31.97 14.17
C CYS A 13 -6.40 31.72 15.37
N ALA A 14 -6.30 32.64 16.33
CA ALA A 14 -5.54 32.41 17.56
C ALA A 14 -6.20 31.34 18.46
N CYS A 15 -7.54 31.24 18.47
CA CYS A 15 -8.27 30.18 19.18
C CYS A 15 -8.18 28.83 18.45
N VAL A 16 -8.10 28.78 17.12
CA VAL A 16 -7.87 27.55 16.35
C VAL A 16 -6.42 27.09 16.48
N ILE A 17 -5.44 28.00 16.48
CA ILE A 17 -4.02 27.67 16.75
C ILE A 17 -3.83 27.24 18.22
N ALA A 18 -4.58 27.82 19.17
CA ALA A 18 -4.58 27.36 20.56
C ALA A 18 -5.39 26.08 20.80
N ALA A 19 -6.37 25.76 19.95
CA ALA A 19 -7.12 24.50 19.99
C ALA A 19 -6.38 23.35 19.29
N CYS A 20 -5.55 23.64 18.28
CA CYS A 20 -4.63 22.66 17.68
C CYS A 20 -3.31 22.53 18.45
N GLY A 21 -2.88 23.57 19.18
CA GLY A 21 -1.75 23.53 20.12
C GLY A 21 -2.10 23.01 21.51
N GLY A 22 -3.31 22.47 21.69
CA GLY A 22 -3.88 21.98 22.93
C GLY A 22 -4.27 20.51 22.91
N ALA A 23 -3.89 19.75 21.87
CA ALA A 23 -3.63 18.33 22.10
C ALA A 23 -2.54 18.32 23.17
N SER A 24 -2.86 17.78 24.36
CA SER A 24 -1.82 17.43 25.31
C SER A 24 -0.71 16.76 24.52
N SER A 25 0.50 17.28 24.57
CA SER A 25 1.68 16.45 24.38
C SER A 25 1.55 15.34 25.41
N GLN A 26 0.83 14.27 25.07
CA GLN A 26 0.87 13.04 25.85
C GLN A 26 2.34 12.68 25.87
N ASP A 27 2.85 12.61 27.09
CA ASP A 27 4.25 12.34 27.33
C ASP A 27 4.56 11.01 26.65
N ARG A 28 5.44 11.00 25.63
CA ARG A 28 5.86 9.79 24.92
C ARG A 28 6.28 8.69 25.90
N ALA A 29 6.69 9.08 27.11
CA ALA A 29 7.00 8.22 28.25
C ALA A 29 5.87 7.27 28.70
N ASN A 30 4.60 7.55 28.39
CA ASN A 30 3.47 6.72 28.83
C ASN A 30 2.70 6.08 27.66
N GLN A 31 3.21 6.14 26.43
CA GLN A 31 2.54 5.58 25.24
C GLN A 31 3.26 4.34 24.72
N LEU A 32 2.61 3.18 24.69
CA LEU A 32 3.12 2.00 24.00
C LEU A 32 2.69 2.04 22.54
N LYS A 33 3.63 2.34 21.62
CA LYS A 33 3.36 2.34 20.18
C LYS A 33 3.59 0.94 19.58
N ILE A 34 2.53 0.31 19.11
CA ILE A 34 2.54 -1.05 18.54
C ILE A 34 2.31 -0.97 17.02
N TYR A 35 3.11 -1.69 16.26
CA TYR A 35 2.96 -1.83 14.81
C TYR A 35 2.77 -3.30 14.42
N ASN A 36 1.59 -3.67 13.94
CA ASN A 36 1.21 -5.07 13.67
C ASN A 36 0.46 -5.19 12.33
N TRP A 37 0.12 -6.41 11.93
CA TRP A 37 -0.72 -6.71 10.77
C TRP A 37 -2.17 -6.23 10.96
N SER A 38 -2.87 -5.96 9.85
CA SER A 38 -4.33 -5.68 9.87
C SER A 38 -5.12 -6.90 10.34
N ASP A 39 -6.23 -6.66 11.06
CA ASP A 39 -7.17 -7.69 11.56
C ASP A 39 -6.51 -8.83 12.36
N TYR A 40 -5.41 -8.54 13.06
CA TYR A 40 -4.55 -9.54 13.69
C TYR A 40 -4.47 -9.45 15.21
N ILE A 41 -5.44 -8.81 15.87
CA ILE A 41 -5.59 -8.80 17.33
C ILE A 41 -7.04 -8.58 17.74
N ASP A 42 -7.47 -9.15 18.87
CA ASP A 42 -8.69 -8.73 19.54
C ASP A 42 -8.50 -7.32 20.14
N GLU A 43 -9.22 -6.34 19.61
CA GLU A 43 -9.13 -4.94 20.05
C GLU A 43 -9.44 -4.75 21.54
N ASP A 44 -10.31 -5.59 22.13
CA ASP A 44 -10.62 -5.51 23.55
C ASP A 44 -9.39 -5.87 24.42
N LEU A 45 -8.52 -6.77 23.94
CA LEU A 45 -7.27 -7.10 24.65
C LEU A 45 -6.33 -5.90 24.75
N LEU A 46 -6.40 -4.95 23.81
CA LEU A 46 -5.62 -3.71 23.89
C LEU A 46 -6.10 -2.84 25.06
N GLY A 47 -7.41 -2.61 25.17
CA GLY A 47 -7.97 -1.83 26.28
C GLY A 47 -7.77 -2.49 27.65
N GLU A 48 -7.89 -3.82 27.71
CA GLU A 48 -7.66 -4.60 28.93
C GLU A 48 -6.19 -4.60 29.36
N PHE A 49 -5.25 -4.55 28.40
CA PHE A 49 -3.82 -4.47 28.70
C PHE A 49 -3.47 -3.22 29.50
N GLU A 50 -4.02 -2.05 29.19
CA GLU A 50 -3.71 -0.80 29.89
C GLU A 50 -4.03 -0.91 31.39
N GLN A 51 -5.20 -1.50 31.70
CA GLN A 51 -5.64 -1.76 33.06
C GLN A 51 -4.78 -2.84 33.73
N TRP A 52 -4.53 -3.95 33.03
CA TRP A 52 -3.71 -5.04 33.54
C TRP A 52 -2.28 -4.56 33.86
N TYR A 53 -1.68 -3.74 32.99
CA TYR A 53 -0.36 -3.16 33.17
C TYR A 53 -0.30 -2.27 34.42
N PHE A 54 -1.33 -1.45 34.64
CA PHE A 54 -1.44 -0.65 35.86
C PHE A 54 -1.54 -1.52 37.12
N GLU A 55 -2.30 -2.61 37.08
CA GLU A 55 -2.42 -3.55 38.20
C GLU A 55 -1.10 -4.25 38.53
N GLN A 56 -0.30 -4.60 37.50
CA GLN A 56 0.97 -5.28 37.69
C GLN A 56 2.10 -4.33 38.13
N THR A 57 2.11 -3.09 37.63
CA THR A 57 3.26 -2.19 37.74
C THR A 57 3.01 -0.93 38.56
N GLY A 58 1.74 -0.51 38.71
CA GLY A 58 1.35 0.79 39.26
C GLY A 58 1.59 1.97 38.32
N GLU A 59 2.01 1.72 37.07
CA GLU A 59 2.25 2.73 36.04
C GLU A 59 1.12 2.71 35.00
N THR A 60 0.78 3.87 34.45
CA THR A 60 -0.22 3.97 33.38
C THR A 60 0.47 3.88 32.02
N VAL A 61 -0.15 3.18 31.09
CA VAL A 61 0.25 3.16 29.69
C VAL A 61 -0.98 3.35 28.81
N GLU A 62 -0.80 4.02 27.68
CA GLU A 62 -1.79 4.16 26.62
C GLU A 62 -1.28 3.44 25.37
N ILE A 63 -2.10 2.63 24.72
CA ILE A 63 -1.73 1.97 23.47
C ILE A 63 -2.00 2.90 22.28
N VAL A 64 -0.99 3.04 21.42
CA VAL A 64 -1.14 3.58 20.08
C VAL A 64 -0.88 2.46 19.09
N TYR A 65 -1.94 1.95 18.49
CA TYR A 65 -1.88 0.81 17.58
C TYR A 65 -1.88 1.28 16.12
N GLN A 66 -0.95 0.77 15.31
CA GLN A 66 -0.87 1.02 13.88
C GLN A 66 -0.75 -0.29 13.10
N MET A 67 -1.24 -0.29 11.87
CA MET A 67 -1.31 -1.48 11.02
C MET A 67 -0.39 -1.37 9.81
N PHE A 68 0.13 -2.51 9.35
CA PHE A 68 0.83 -2.65 8.07
C PHE A 68 0.40 -3.91 7.34
N ASP A 69 0.51 -3.88 6.01
CA ASP A 69 0.11 -4.99 5.14
C ASP A 69 1.31 -5.67 4.46
N ILE A 70 2.50 -5.07 4.54
CA ILE A 70 3.70 -5.53 3.85
C ILE A 70 4.92 -5.43 4.77
N ASN A 71 5.60 -6.56 4.97
CA ASN A 71 6.83 -6.68 5.76
C ASN A 71 7.91 -5.68 5.31
N GLU A 72 8.12 -5.50 4.01
CA GLU A 72 9.15 -4.62 3.45
C GLU A 72 8.86 -3.13 3.74
N VAL A 73 7.58 -2.72 3.69
CA VAL A 73 7.16 -1.35 4.04
C VAL A 73 7.39 -1.10 5.54
N MET A 74 7.04 -2.08 6.37
CA MET A 74 7.29 -2.02 7.80
C MET A 74 8.80 -1.91 8.09
N LEU A 75 9.63 -2.79 7.52
CA LEU A 75 11.07 -2.80 7.76
C LEU A 75 11.73 -1.47 7.36
N ALA A 76 11.35 -0.89 6.21
CA ALA A 76 11.87 0.40 5.78
C ALA A 76 11.57 1.52 6.79
N LYS A 77 10.40 1.52 7.43
CA LYS A 77 10.07 2.47 8.53
C LYS A 77 10.94 2.23 9.75
N ILE A 78 11.19 0.96 10.12
CA ILE A 78 12.06 0.61 11.25
C ILE A 78 13.51 1.02 11.00
N GLU A 79 14.04 0.76 9.80
CA GLU A 79 15.42 1.13 9.42
C GLU A 79 15.64 2.65 9.43
N LYS A 80 14.64 3.43 8.98
CA LYS A 80 14.69 4.91 9.04
C LYS A 80 14.63 5.45 10.47
N GLY A 81 14.03 4.70 11.41
CA GLY A 81 13.92 5.07 12.83
C GLY A 81 13.05 6.29 13.11
N ALA A 82 12.33 6.82 12.11
CA ALA A 82 11.55 8.05 12.22
C ALA A 82 10.14 7.86 12.83
N ALA A 83 9.64 6.62 12.89
CA ALA A 83 8.25 6.33 13.25
C ALA A 83 8.03 6.05 14.76
N ASP A 84 9.08 5.99 15.58
CA ASP A 84 9.02 5.86 17.04
C ASP A 84 8.19 4.67 17.59
N TYR A 85 8.19 3.50 16.96
CA TYR A 85 7.54 2.29 17.50
C TYR A 85 8.30 1.66 18.68
N ASP A 86 7.55 1.13 19.65
CA ASP A 86 8.09 0.39 20.79
C ASP A 86 8.05 -1.12 20.59
N LEU A 87 7.08 -1.59 19.81
CA LEU A 87 6.83 -3.01 19.61
C LEU A 87 6.35 -3.24 18.18
N VAL A 88 6.89 -4.26 17.52
CA VAL A 88 6.54 -4.64 16.15
C VAL A 88 6.33 -6.15 16.08
N CYS A 89 5.44 -6.61 15.20
CA CYS A 89 5.21 -8.04 14.96
C CYS A 89 5.52 -8.46 13.53
N PRO A 90 6.81 -8.54 13.14
CA PRO A 90 7.20 -9.03 11.83
C PRO A 90 7.15 -10.56 11.69
N SER A 91 7.23 -11.03 10.45
CA SER A 91 7.45 -12.45 10.15
C SER A 91 8.90 -12.90 10.42
N ASP A 92 9.08 -14.21 10.57
CA ASP A 92 10.34 -14.90 10.91
C ASP A 92 11.60 -14.39 10.19
N TYR A 93 11.57 -14.26 8.87
CA TYR A 93 12.71 -13.80 8.08
C TYR A 93 13.05 -12.33 8.34
N ILE A 94 12.07 -11.50 8.71
CA ILE A 94 12.31 -10.11 9.11
C ILE A 94 12.82 -10.03 10.55
N ILE A 95 12.37 -10.91 11.46
CA ILE A 95 12.96 -11.07 12.80
C ILE A 95 14.46 -11.36 12.67
N GLU A 96 14.82 -12.36 11.87
CA GLU A 96 16.20 -12.74 11.60
C GLU A 96 17.02 -11.56 11.06
N ARG A 97 16.47 -10.84 10.07
CA ARG A 97 17.10 -9.63 9.50
C ARG A 97 17.30 -8.52 10.53
N MET A 98 16.29 -8.19 11.32
CA MET A 98 16.37 -7.14 12.35
C MET A 98 17.42 -7.44 13.41
N ILE A 99 17.58 -8.72 13.78
CA ILE A 99 18.61 -9.15 14.74
C ILE A 99 20.01 -9.01 14.11
N ASN A 100 20.18 -9.43 12.85
CA ASN A 100 21.45 -9.39 12.12
C ASN A 100 21.93 -7.96 11.87
N HIS A 101 21.02 -7.08 11.47
CA HIS A 101 21.31 -5.66 11.21
C HIS A 101 21.34 -4.80 12.49
N GLY A 102 21.13 -5.41 13.66
CA GLY A 102 21.21 -4.73 14.95
C GLY A 102 20.12 -3.67 15.13
N LEU A 103 18.95 -3.91 14.54
CA LEU A 103 17.74 -3.09 14.61
C LEU A 103 16.85 -3.45 15.79
N ALA A 104 17.12 -4.56 16.49
CA ALA A 104 16.36 -5.04 17.65
C ALA A 104 17.19 -5.01 18.94
N GLN A 105 16.51 -4.96 20.08
CA GLN A 105 17.09 -5.12 21.42
C GLN A 105 16.53 -6.37 22.13
N PRO A 106 17.28 -6.99 23.07
CA PRO A 106 16.79 -8.13 23.82
C PRO A 106 15.54 -7.81 24.64
N ILE A 107 14.65 -8.78 24.79
CA ILE A 107 13.42 -8.65 25.59
C ILE A 107 13.76 -8.88 27.06
N ASP A 108 13.50 -7.89 27.91
CA ASP A 108 13.59 -8.08 29.36
C ASP A 108 12.40 -8.91 29.84
N ARG A 109 12.68 -10.07 30.44
CA ARG A 109 11.70 -11.01 31.01
C ARG A 109 11.55 -10.87 32.54
N ASN A 110 12.09 -9.81 33.13
CA ASN A 110 11.89 -9.52 34.54
C ASN A 110 10.58 -8.73 34.77
N PHE A 111 9.49 -9.46 35.00
CA PHE A 111 8.16 -8.87 35.22
C PHE A 111 7.84 -8.57 36.69
N GLY A 112 8.86 -8.44 37.55
CA GLY A 112 8.70 -8.12 38.97
C GLY A 112 7.91 -9.19 39.71
N ASN A 113 6.67 -8.87 40.12
CA ASN A 113 5.78 -9.82 40.79
C ASN A 113 4.84 -10.55 39.82
N THR A 114 4.81 -10.15 38.55
CA THR A 114 4.02 -10.80 37.51
C THR A 114 4.72 -12.07 37.07
N PRO A 115 4.00 -13.19 36.87
CA PRO A 115 4.58 -14.38 36.26
C PRO A 115 5.12 -14.08 34.85
N ASP A 116 6.22 -14.75 34.50
CA ASP A 116 6.69 -14.81 33.12
C ASP A 116 5.88 -15.87 32.36
N TYR A 117 4.96 -15.43 31.53
CA TYR A 117 4.15 -16.23 30.64
C TYR A 117 4.84 -16.50 29.30
N THR A 118 5.96 -15.86 28.98
CA THR A 118 6.69 -16.15 27.72
C THR A 118 7.25 -17.58 27.69
N VAL A 119 7.35 -18.24 28.85
CA VAL A 119 7.67 -19.67 28.97
C VAL A 119 6.56 -20.60 28.44
N ASN A 120 5.37 -20.07 28.18
CA ASN A 120 4.24 -20.81 27.60
C ASN A 120 4.40 -21.07 26.10
N MET A 121 5.45 -20.53 25.47
CA MET A 121 5.74 -20.75 24.06
C MET A 121 5.91 -22.22 23.74
N SER A 122 5.35 -22.63 22.61
CA SER A 122 5.50 -23.98 22.08
C SER A 122 6.99 -24.33 21.90
N PRO A 123 7.42 -25.55 22.27
CA PRO A 123 8.77 -26.04 21.95
C PRO A 123 9.09 -25.96 20.45
N PHE A 124 8.10 -26.15 19.57
CA PHE A 124 8.28 -26.01 18.12
C PHE A 124 8.75 -24.61 17.73
N VAL A 125 8.14 -23.57 18.30
CA VAL A 125 8.45 -22.17 18.01
C VAL A 125 9.84 -21.84 18.54
N VAL A 126 10.11 -22.21 19.81
CA VAL A 126 11.41 -21.96 20.46
C VAL A 126 12.55 -22.65 19.70
N GLU A 127 12.34 -23.89 19.25
CA GLU A 127 13.33 -24.63 18.47
C GLU A 127 13.61 -23.95 17.12
N ASN A 128 12.58 -23.58 16.36
CA ASN A 128 12.76 -22.96 15.04
C ASN A 128 13.34 -21.55 15.11
N PHE A 129 12.97 -20.75 16.11
CA PHE A 129 13.65 -19.47 16.36
C PHE A 129 15.13 -19.69 16.71
N GLY A 130 15.45 -20.79 17.41
CA GLY A 130 16.82 -21.21 17.67
C GLY A 130 17.63 -21.62 16.44
N LYS A 131 16.98 -21.89 15.29
CA LYS A 131 17.62 -22.23 14.01
C LYS A 131 17.93 -21.01 13.14
N MET A 132 17.38 -19.83 13.46
CA MET A 132 17.68 -18.59 12.73
C MET A 132 19.18 -18.32 12.73
N ASN A 133 19.73 -17.93 11.57
CA ASN A 133 21.13 -17.56 11.43
C ASN A 133 21.35 -16.14 11.95
N THR A 134 21.48 -16.04 13.28
CA THR A 134 21.79 -14.80 13.99
C THR A 134 23.15 -14.89 14.69
N PRO A 135 24.28 -14.64 14.00
CA PRO A 135 25.60 -14.93 14.54
C PRO A 135 25.87 -14.27 15.90
N GLY A 136 26.10 -15.09 16.93
CA GLY A 136 26.41 -14.64 18.29
C GLY A 136 25.21 -14.13 19.09
N LYS A 137 23.98 -14.29 18.60
CA LYS A 137 22.73 -13.93 19.28
C LYS A 137 21.75 -15.11 19.19
N ASN A 138 20.98 -15.39 20.23
CA ASN A 138 19.87 -16.34 20.14
C ASN A 138 18.59 -15.55 19.82
N ALA A 139 17.88 -15.89 18.73
CA ALA A 139 16.68 -15.15 18.35
C ALA A 139 15.58 -15.17 19.43
N ASN A 140 15.52 -16.23 20.24
CA ASN A 140 14.61 -16.33 21.39
C ASN A 140 14.89 -15.29 22.50
N ASP A 141 16.05 -14.64 22.50
CA ASP A 141 16.35 -13.54 23.44
C ASP A 141 15.82 -12.18 22.94
N TYR A 142 15.52 -12.08 21.64
CA TYR A 142 15.10 -10.85 20.97
C TYR A 142 13.65 -10.88 20.51
N SER A 143 13.06 -12.06 20.38
CA SER A 143 11.72 -12.25 19.85
C SER A 143 10.93 -13.28 20.65
N VAL A 144 9.60 -13.13 20.63
CA VAL A 144 8.64 -14.09 21.17
C VAL A 144 7.57 -14.31 20.12
N GLY A 145 7.34 -15.57 19.71
CA GLY A 145 6.34 -15.88 18.69
C GLY A 145 4.95 -15.41 19.09
N TYR A 146 4.14 -15.01 18.11
CA TYR A 146 2.77 -14.55 18.29
C TYR A 146 1.77 -15.51 17.67
N MET A 147 1.92 -15.72 16.36
CA MET A 147 1.03 -16.54 15.53
C MET A 147 1.86 -17.38 14.55
N TRP A 148 1.27 -18.47 14.08
CA TRP A 148 1.90 -19.35 13.10
C TRP A 148 0.89 -19.95 12.13
N GLY A 149 1.39 -20.48 11.02
CA GLY A 149 0.59 -21.21 10.07
C GLY A 149 1.41 -21.91 9.00
N THR A 150 0.70 -22.47 8.02
CA THR A 150 1.30 -23.17 6.87
C THR A 150 0.82 -22.58 5.56
N VAL A 151 1.54 -22.88 4.49
CA VAL A 151 1.11 -22.61 3.11
C VAL A 151 0.66 -23.89 2.44
N GLY A 152 -0.46 -23.83 1.70
CA GLY A 152 -1.06 -24.99 1.07
C GLY A 152 -2.05 -24.62 -0.03
N PHE A 153 -2.80 -25.62 -0.48
CA PHE A 153 -3.91 -25.42 -1.40
C PHE A 153 -5.23 -25.46 -0.65
N MET A 154 -5.94 -24.35 -0.63
CA MET A 154 -7.38 -24.36 -0.45
C MET A 154 -8.05 -24.76 -1.76
N TYR A 155 -9.01 -25.67 -1.74
CA TYR A 155 -9.67 -26.16 -2.95
C TYR A 155 -11.14 -26.44 -2.73
N ASN A 156 -11.90 -26.37 -3.81
CA ASN A 156 -13.33 -26.66 -3.81
C ASN A 156 -13.56 -28.15 -4.14
N GLU A 157 -14.10 -28.89 -3.17
CA GLU A 157 -14.29 -30.34 -3.22
C GLU A 157 -15.32 -30.77 -4.27
N ASN A 158 -16.17 -29.86 -4.74
CA ASN A 158 -17.11 -30.15 -5.82
C ASN A 158 -16.40 -30.35 -7.17
N TYR A 159 -15.18 -29.83 -7.34
CA TYR A 159 -14.44 -29.86 -8.61
C TYR A 159 -13.11 -30.63 -8.53
N ILE A 160 -12.51 -30.70 -7.35
CA ILE A 160 -11.16 -31.22 -7.13
C ILE A 160 -11.14 -32.14 -5.93
N LYS A 161 -10.42 -33.25 -6.05
CA LYS A 161 -10.11 -34.12 -4.92
C LYS A 161 -8.69 -33.85 -4.40
N ALA A 162 -8.49 -34.06 -3.10
CA ALA A 162 -7.19 -33.87 -2.44
C ALA A 162 -6.01 -34.56 -3.15
N ASP A 163 -6.23 -35.77 -3.69
CA ASP A 163 -5.20 -36.55 -4.39
C ASP A 163 -4.73 -35.90 -5.70
N GLU A 164 -5.56 -35.07 -6.33
CA GLU A 164 -5.16 -34.27 -7.50
C GLU A 164 -4.22 -33.11 -7.14
N LEU A 165 -4.14 -32.77 -5.85
CA LEU A 165 -3.31 -31.69 -5.29
C LEU A 165 -2.18 -32.24 -4.42
N SER A 166 -1.87 -33.54 -4.51
CA SER A 166 -0.84 -34.18 -3.71
C SER A 166 0.59 -33.68 -3.99
N SER A 167 0.76 -32.82 -5.01
CA SER A 167 2.04 -32.25 -5.43
C SER A 167 1.89 -30.77 -5.77
N TRP A 168 2.86 -29.94 -5.41
CA TRP A 168 2.92 -28.55 -5.89
C TRP A 168 2.91 -28.42 -7.41
N GLY A 169 3.40 -29.45 -8.13
CA GLY A 169 3.32 -29.53 -9.59
C GLY A 169 1.89 -29.54 -10.14
N ALA A 170 0.86 -29.72 -9.30
CA ALA A 170 -0.55 -29.65 -9.68
C ALA A 170 -0.90 -28.33 -10.37
N ILE A 171 -0.25 -27.21 -10.01
CA ILE A 171 -0.47 -25.89 -10.62
C ILE A 171 -0.17 -25.86 -12.13
N LEU A 172 0.55 -26.85 -12.67
CA LEU A 172 0.88 -26.95 -14.09
C LEU A 172 -0.17 -27.69 -14.93
N ASN A 173 -1.14 -28.32 -14.26
CA ASN A 173 -2.15 -29.16 -14.90
C ASN A 173 -3.13 -28.32 -15.72
N ASP A 174 -3.29 -28.63 -17.01
CA ASP A 174 -4.21 -27.93 -17.91
C ASP A 174 -5.68 -28.00 -17.48
N LYS A 175 -6.04 -28.95 -16.61
CA LYS A 175 -7.37 -29.02 -15.96
C LYS A 175 -7.71 -27.70 -15.24
N PHE A 176 -6.71 -27.00 -14.70
CA PHE A 176 -6.90 -25.81 -13.86
C PHE A 176 -6.76 -24.49 -14.63
N LYS A 177 -6.91 -24.52 -15.95
CA LYS A 177 -6.83 -23.32 -16.79
C LYS A 177 -7.81 -22.24 -16.31
N GLN A 178 -7.28 -21.10 -15.88
CA GLN A 178 -8.04 -19.97 -15.30
C GLN A 178 -8.90 -20.38 -14.09
N LYS A 179 -8.35 -21.23 -13.22
CA LYS A 179 -9.02 -21.78 -12.02
C LYS A 179 -8.17 -21.77 -10.75
N LEU A 180 -6.99 -21.16 -10.80
CA LEU A 180 -6.08 -21.02 -9.67
C LEU A 180 -5.94 -19.55 -9.28
N PHE A 181 -6.24 -19.21 -8.04
CA PHE A 181 -5.70 -17.99 -7.43
C PHE A 181 -4.32 -18.28 -6.84
N MET A 182 -3.41 -17.33 -7.01
CA MET A 182 -2.04 -17.43 -6.49
C MET A 182 -1.81 -16.30 -5.50
N LYS A 183 -1.38 -16.62 -4.27
CA LYS A 183 -1.02 -15.61 -3.28
C LYS A 183 0.05 -14.66 -3.84
N ASP A 184 -0.14 -13.36 -3.68
CA ASP A 184 0.85 -12.34 -3.98
C ASP A 184 1.85 -12.17 -2.83
N ALA A 185 2.44 -13.29 -2.42
CA ALA A 185 3.42 -13.40 -1.35
C ALA A 185 4.63 -14.18 -1.88
N PHE A 186 5.63 -13.46 -2.41
CA PHE A 186 6.68 -14.06 -3.23
C PHE A 186 7.47 -15.15 -2.49
N ARG A 187 7.72 -15.01 -1.18
CA ARG A 187 8.41 -16.04 -0.37
C ARG A 187 7.56 -17.27 -0.15
N ASP A 188 6.29 -17.09 0.21
CA ASP A 188 5.32 -18.18 0.40
C ASP A 188 4.97 -18.93 -0.89
N VAL A 189 5.31 -18.37 -2.06
CA VAL A 189 5.23 -19.08 -3.34
C VAL A 189 6.58 -19.68 -3.74
N TYR A 190 7.68 -18.96 -3.50
CA TYR A 190 9.02 -19.43 -3.83
C TYR A 190 9.41 -20.67 -3.02
N SER A 191 9.20 -20.64 -1.71
CA SER A 191 9.65 -21.68 -0.78
C SER A 191 9.01 -23.06 -1.04
N PRO A 192 7.68 -23.20 -1.21
CA PRO A 192 7.11 -24.50 -1.53
C PRO A 192 7.52 -25.01 -2.92
N LEU A 193 7.72 -24.10 -3.89
CA LEU A 193 8.26 -24.48 -5.21
C LEU A 193 9.73 -24.91 -5.15
N LEU A 194 10.52 -24.36 -4.23
CA LEU A 194 11.88 -24.78 -3.97
C LEU A 194 11.92 -26.20 -3.39
N ILE A 195 11.06 -26.48 -2.40
CA ILE A 195 10.87 -27.82 -1.82
C ILE A 195 10.42 -28.82 -2.91
N TYR A 196 9.47 -28.42 -3.76
CA TYR A 196 9.00 -29.21 -4.89
C TYR A 196 10.14 -29.56 -5.87
N LEU A 197 10.92 -28.57 -6.31
CA LEU A 197 12.04 -28.80 -7.24
C LEU A 197 13.15 -29.62 -6.60
N ASN A 198 13.44 -29.42 -5.31
CA ASN A 198 14.36 -30.25 -4.55
C ASN A 198 13.91 -31.71 -4.51
N SER A 199 12.62 -31.97 -4.29
CA SER A 199 12.04 -33.33 -4.31
C SER A 199 12.20 -34.03 -5.66
N LYS A 200 12.26 -33.27 -6.76
CA LYS A 200 12.53 -33.78 -8.12
C LYS A 200 14.00 -34.05 -8.39
N GLY A 201 14.89 -33.67 -7.46
CA GLY A 201 16.34 -33.69 -7.69
C GLY A 201 16.77 -32.67 -8.74
N GLU A 202 15.97 -31.61 -8.93
CA GLU A 202 16.25 -30.58 -9.91
C GLU A 202 17.12 -29.46 -9.36
N LEU A 203 17.39 -29.37 -8.06
CA LEU A 203 18.24 -28.33 -7.46
C LEU A 203 19.62 -28.87 -7.05
N ALA A 204 20.50 -27.96 -6.66
CA ALA A 204 21.73 -28.32 -5.96
C ALA A 204 21.41 -29.10 -4.67
N LYS A 205 22.38 -29.89 -4.19
CA LYS A 205 22.19 -30.67 -2.96
C LYS A 205 22.34 -29.76 -1.74
N HIS A 206 21.40 -29.89 -0.83
CA HIS A 206 21.38 -29.27 0.50
C HIS A 206 21.38 -30.38 1.55
N GLU A 207 21.94 -30.15 2.73
CA GLU A 207 22.02 -31.14 3.80
C GLU A 207 20.66 -31.40 4.45
N ASN A 208 19.81 -30.37 4.54
CA ASN A 208 18.47 -30.42 5.11
C ASN A 208 17.57 -29.32 4.50
N LEU A 209 16.31 -29.27 4.92
CA LEU A 209 15.35 -28.27 4.43
C LEU A 209 15.67 -26.86 4.93
N ASP A 210 16.21 -26.69 6.13
CA ASP A 210 16.58 -25.35 6.63
C ASP A 210 17.65 -24.70 5.72
N GLU A 211 18.67 -25.45 5.32
CA GLU A 211 19.69 -24.97 4.36
C GLU A 211 19.08 -24.68 2.98
N LEU A 212 18.14 -25.51 2.53
CA LEU A 212 17.41 -25.27 1.28
C LEU A 212 16.66 -23.93 1.32
N MET A 213 16.06 -23.57 2.46
CA MET A 213 15.27 -22.35 2.58
C MET A 213 16.11 -21.05 2.50
N TYR A 214 17.44 -21.13 2.56
CA TYR A 214 18.36 -20.04 2.23
C TYR A 214 18.74 -19.97 0.74
N ASP A 215 18.35 -20.96 -0.09
CA ASP A 215 18.79 -21.02 -1.49
C ASP A 215 18.03 -20.03 -2.38
N VAL A 216 18.75 -18.97 -2.71
CA VAL A 216 18.38 -17.92 -3.66
C VAL A 216 19.38 -17.83 -4.81
N SER A 217 19.99 -18.95 -5.17
CA SER A 217 20.91 -19.02 -6.30
C SER A 217 20.21 -18.72 -7.63
N ASP A 218 20.94 -18.17 -8.60
CA ASP A 218 20.44 -17.93 -9.96
C ASP A 218 19.80 -19.18 -10.58
N GLU A 219 20.33 -20.37 -10.27
CA GLU A 219 19.80 -21.65 -10.74
C GLU A 219 18.41 -21.93 -10.17
N SER A 220 18.25 -21.82 -8.84
CA SER A 220 16.99 -22.06 -8.15
C SER A 220 15.93 -21.02 -8.50
N ILE A 221 16.30 -19.74 -8.52
CA ILE A 221 15.45 -18.64 -8.98
C ILE A 221 14.96 -18.88 -10.41
N SER A 222 15.85 -19.24 -11.33
CA SER A 222 15.48 -19.48 -12.74
C SER A 222 14.52 -20.66 -12.90
N LYS A 223 14.66 -21.71 -12.09
CA LYS A 223 13.79 -22.90 -12.14
C LYS A 223 12.42 -22.62 -11.55
N VAL A 224 12.35 -21.94 -10.42
CA VAL A 224 11.07 -21.50 -9.84
C VAL A 224 10.34 -20.56 -10.81
N GLU A 225 11.05 -19.59 -11.39
CA GLU A 225 10.50 -18.70 -12.42
C GLU A 225 9.96 -19.46 -13.63
N ALA A 226 10.64 -20.52 -14.08
CA ALA A 226 10.19 -21.35 -15.19
C ALA A 226 8.91 -22.14 -14.86
N VAL A 227 8.76 -22.62 -13.62
CA VAL A 227 7.53 -23.27 -13.15
C VAL A 227 6.38 -22.28 -13.11
N LEU A 228 6.59 -21.10 -12.50
CA LEU A 228 5.57 -20.05 -12.40
C LEU A 228 5.12 -19.54 -13.77
N ASN A 229 6.05 -19.32 -14.69
CA ASN A 229 5.73 -18.90 -16.06
C ASN A 229 4.86 -19.93 -16.81
N GLN A 230 5.06 -21.22 -16.55
CA GLN A 230 4.19 -22.28 -17.11
C GLN A 230 2.82 -22.33 -16.43
N ALA A 231 2.77 -22.07 -15.11
CA ALA A 231 1.54 -22.03 -14.33
C ALA A 231 0.63 -20.84 -14.68
N LYS A 232 1.16 -19.74 -15.23
CA LYS A 232 0.40 -18.52 -15.62
C LYS A 232 -0.93 -18.78 -16.34
N LYS A 233 -0.97 -19.75 -17.25
CA LYS A 233 -2.20 -20.10 -18.00
C LYS A 233 -3.34 -20.55 -17.07
N ASN A 234 -3.00 -21.11 -15.90
CA ASN A 234 -3.91 -21.61 -14.89
C ASN A 234 -4.31 -20.54 -13.87
N ILE A 235 -3.46 -19.54 -13.67
CA ILE A 235 -3.69 -18.44 -12.73
C ILE A 235 -4.78 -17.51 -13.29
N VAL A 236 -5.84 -17.28 -12.53
CA VAL A 236 -6.91 -16.32 -12.83
C VAL A 236 -6.65 -14.95 -12.21
N GLY A 237 -5.90 -14.90 -11.10
CA GLY A 237 -5.49 -13.66 -10.44
C GLY A 237 -4.40 -13.89 -9.41
N TRP A 238 -3.65 -12.82 -9.15
CA TRP A 238 -2.72 -12.71 -8.03
C TRP A 238 -3.49 -12.06 -6.88
N GLU A 239 -3.54 -12.69 -5.73
CA GLU A 239 -4.40 -12.27 -4.63
C GLU A 239 -3.61 -12.02 -3.36
N VAL A 240 -3.85 -10.87 -2.72
CA VAL A 240 -3.25 -10.56 -1.41
C VAL A 240 -4.17 -11.07 -0.31
N ASP A 241 -5.45 -10.71 -0.35
CA ASP A 241 -6.41 -11.11 0.68
C ASP A 241 -7.85 -11.38 0.18
N PHE A 242 -8.13 -11.17 -1.12
CA PHE A 242 -9.47 -11.39 -1.67
C PHE A 242 -9.72 -12.86 -2.06
N GLY A 243 -8.69 -13.71 -2.11
CA GLY A 243 -8.81 -15.10 -2.56
C GLY A 243 -9.75 -15.93 -1.69
N LYS A 244 -9.74 -15.70 -0.37
CA LYS A 244 -10.61 -16.36 0.60
C LYS A 244 -12.09 -16.15 0.29
N GLU A 245 -12.51 -14.91 0.03
CA GLU A 245 -13.89 -14.58 -0.36
C GLU A 245 -14.25 -15.11 -1.76
N MET A 246 -13.33 -15.03 -2.72
CA MET A 246 -13.61 -15.49 -4.09
C MET A 246 -13.81 -17.01 -4.17
N MET A 247 -13.21 -17.76 -3.26
CA MET A 247 -13.40 -19.22 -3.16
C MET A 247 -14.79 -19.59 -2.63
N THR A 248 -15.35 -18.84 -1.68
CA THR A 248 -16.74 -19.05 -1.21
C THR A 248 -17.77 -18.75 -2.30
N GLN A 249 -17.40 -17.94 -3.31
CA GLN A 249 -18.22 -17.61 -4.49
C GLN A 249 -17.94 -18.51 -5.70
N GLU A 250 -17.17 -19.59 -5.54
CA GLU A 250 -16.79 -20.54 -6.61
C GLU A 250 -16.12 -19.90 -7.85
N LYS A 251 -15.42 -18.77 -7.68
CA LYS A 251 -14.76 -18.08 -8.81
C LYS A 251 -13.53 -18.84 -9.33
N ALA A 252 -12.86 -19.56 -8.45
CA ALA A 252 -11.76 -20.47 -8.74
C ALA A 252 -12.01 -21.84 -8.12
N TRP A 253 -11.15 -22.81 -8.45
CA TRP A 253 -11.21 -24.15 -7.87
C TRP A 253 -10.08 -24.40 -6.86
N ILE A 254 -8.99 -23.64 -6.97
CA ILE A 254 -7.82 -23.71 -6.11
C ILE A 254 -7.44 -22.29 -5.72
N ASN A 255 -7.09 -22.09 -4.46
CA ASN A 255 -6.31 -20.95 -4.00
C ASN A 255 -5.02 -21.45 -3.32
N TRP A 256 -3.87 -20.93 -3.75
CA TRP A 256 -2.61 -21.08 -3.02
C TRP A 256 -2.65 -20.08 -1.86
N THR A 257 -2.73 -20.54 -0.62
CA THR A 257 -3.09 -19.65 0.50
C THR A 257 -2.47 -20.09 1.83
N TRP A 258 -2.51 -19.20 2.81
CA TRP A 258 -2.22 -19.51 4.21
C TRP A 258 -3.34 -20.33 4.85
N SER A 259 -2.98 -21.16 5.84
CA SER A 259 -3.93 -22.02 6.56
C SER A 259 -5.01 -21.24 7.32
N GLY A 260 -4.70 -20.05 7.86
CA GLY A 260 -5.68 -19.20 8.54
C GLY A 260 -6.77 -18.70 7.59
N ASP A 261 -6.37 -18.13 6.45
CA ASP A 261 -7.31 -17.72 5.39
C ASP A 261 -8.16 -18.89 4.88
N ALA A 262 -7.57 -20.08 4.79
CA ALA A 262 -8.29 -21.28 4.39
C ALA A 262 -9.35 -21.67 5.43
N MET A 263 -9.03 -21.62 6.73
CA MET A 263 -9.98 -21.91 7.80
C MET A 263 -11.16 -20.95 7.77
N TRP A 264 -10.88 -19.65 7.70
CA TRP A 264 -11.93 -18.63 7.60
C TRP A 264 -12.84 -18.87 6.40
N ALA A 265 -12.26 -19.12 5.22
CA ALA A 265 -13.03 -19.38 4.01
C ALA A 265 -13.85 -20.67 4.10
N ILE A 266 -13.33 -21.73 4.72
CA ILE A 266 -14.05 -22.99 4.93
C ILE A 266 -15.28 -22.77 5.81
N ASP A 267 -15.15 -21.97 6.88
CA ASP A 267 -16.26 -21.70 7.78
C ASP A 267 -17.33 -20.82 7.13
N GLU A 268 -16.94 -19.75 6.45
CA GLU A 268 -17.86 -18.91 5.67
C GLU A 268 -18.53 -19.68 4.52
N ALA A 269 -17.80 -20.59 3.86
CA ALA A 269 -18.32 -21.39 2.76
C ALA A 269 -19.44 -22.36 3.20
N LYS A 270 -19.40 -22.86 4.44
CA LYS A 270 -20.46 -23.74 4.99
C LYS A 270 -21.82 -23.05 5.00
N GLU A 271 -21.87 -21.77 5.36
CA GLU A 271 -23.10 -20.98 5.42
C GLU A 271 -23.74 -20.77 4.04
N VAL A 272 -22.93 -20.74 2.99
CA VAL A 272 -23.39 -20.58 1.59
C VAL A 272 -23.44 -21.89 0.80
N GLY A 273 -23.17 -23.03 1.45
CA GLY A 273 -23.28 -24.37 0.86
C GLY A 273 -22.17 -24.73 -0.12
N VAL A 274 -20.99 -24.12 0.02
CA VAL A 274 -19.79 -24.44 -0.77
C VAL A 274 -18.86 -25.30 0.09
N ASN A 275 -18.39 -26.43 -0.47
CA ASN A 275 -17.48 -27.34 0.23
C ASN A 275 -16.04 -26.98 -0.15
N LEU A 276 -15.38 -26.27 0.76
CA LEU A 276 -13.95 -25.99 0.67
C LEU A 276 -13.18 -26.89 1.62
N ASN A 277 -11.94 -27.20 1.25
CA ASN A 277 -11.01 -27.95 2.09
C ASN A 277 -9.58 -27.48 1.80
N TYR A 278 -8.62 -27.86 2.64
CA TYR A 278 -7.23 -27.45 2.55
C TYR A 278 -6.30 -28.66 2.56
N THR A 279 -5.20 -28.57 1.82
CA THR A 279 -4.19 -29.64 1.81
C THR A 279 -2.78 -29.10 1.61
N ILE A 280 -1.83 -29.74 2.30
CA ILE A 280 -0.40 -29.53 2.13
C ILE A 280 0.13 -30.66 1.22
N PRO A 281 0.76 -30.35 0.08
CA PRO A 281 1.35 -31.35 -0.80
C PRO A 281 2.36 -32.28 -0.13
N GLN A 282 2.54 -33.48 -0.71
CA GLN A 282 3.36 -34.54 -0.12
C GLN A 282 4.85 -34.18 -0.01
N GLU A 283 5.34 -33.29 -0.88
CA GLU A 283 6.71 -32.79 -0.80
C GLU A 283 6.99 -31.99 0.48
N GLY A 284 5.95 -31.46 1.13
CA GLY A 284 6.05 -30.50 2.24
C GLY A 284 5.83 -29.07 1.79
N SER A 285 5.98 -28.11 2.70
CA SER A 285 5.74 -26.67 2.45
C SER A 285 6.61 -25.81 3.35
N ASN A 286 6.48 -24.49 3.26
CA ASN A 286 6.91 -23.63 4.35
C ASN A 286 5.82 -23.52 5.42
N PHE A 287 6.26 -23.44 6.67
CA PHE A 287 5.49 -22.82 7.74
C PHE A 287 6.08 -21.44 8.02
N TRP A 288 5.25 -20.56 8.57
CA TRP A 288 5.63 -19.20 8.89
C TRP A 288 5.31 -18.91 10.35
N PHE A 289 6.09 -18.02 10.95
CA PHE A 289 5.81 -17.42 12.25
C PHE A 289 5.80 -15.91 12.14
N ASP A 290 4.86 -15.28 12.81
CA ASP A 290 4.99 -13.88 13.20
C ASP A 290 5.36 -13.82 14.68
N GLY A 291 6.19 -12.85 15.05
CA GLY A 291 6.68 -12.74 16.41
C GLY A 291 6.93 -11.31 16.84
N TRP A 292 6.68 -11.04 18.11
CA TRP A 292 6.93 -9.75 18.73
C TRP A 292 8.42 -9.49 18.88
N ILE A 293 8.87 -8.32 18.42
CA ILE A 293 10.25 -7.83 18.53
C ILE A 293 10.26 -6.36 18.97
N ILE A 294 11.21 -6.01 19.82
CA ILE A 294 11.39 -4.63 20.32
C ILE A 294 12.47 -3.93 19.48
N PRO A 295 12.13 -2.88 18.71
CA PRO A 295 13.12 -2.09 17.98
C PRO A 295 14.16 -1.49 18.92
N LYS A 296 15.40 -1.34 18.44
CA LYS A 296 16.53 -0.83 19.23
C LYS A 296 16.32 0.60 19.75
N TYR A 297 15.53 1.40 19.04
CA TYR A 297 15.22 2.78 19.42
C TYR A 297 13.96 2.89 20.30
N ALA A 298 13.28 1.78 20.63
CA ALA A 298 12.07 1.79 21.44
C ALA A 298 12.27 2.55 22.76
N VAL A 299 11.29 3.36 23.12
CA VAL A 299 11.32 4.24 24.31
C VAL A 299 10.69 3.52 25.49
N ASN A 300 9.53 2.88 25.30
CA ASN A 300 8.77 2.20 26.34
C ASN A 300 8.99 0.69 26.33
N VAL A 301 10.27 0.30 26.41
CA VAL A 301 10.73 -1.11 26.41
C VAL A 301 10.05 -1.93 27.49
N LYS A 302 9.86 -1.38 28.69
CA LYS A 302 9.17 -2.07 29.78
C LYS A 302 7.73 -2.40 29.42
N ALA A 303 6.96 -1.43 28.94
CA ALA A 303 5.58 -1.66 28.53
C ALA A 303 5.50 -2.67 27.38
N ALA A 304 6.42 -2.59 26.41
CA ALA A 304 6.51 -3.54 25.30
C ALA A 304 6.76 -4.98 25.80
N SER A 305 7.75 -5.19 26.68
CA SER A 305 7.99 -6.49 27.31
C SER A 305 6.75 -7.02 28.04
N TYR A 306 6.06 -6.15 28.81
CA TYR A 306 4.84 -6.55 29.53
C TYR A 306 3.69 -6.89 28.59
N PHE A 307 3.56 -6.20 27.45
CA PHE A 307 2.56 -6.52 26.43
C PHE A 307 2.82 -7.90 25.81
N ILE A 308 4.08 -8.21 25.48
CA ILE A 308 4.48 -9.55 25.01
C ILE A 308 4.08 -10.61 26.04
N ASN A 309 4.38 -10.36 27.32
CA ASN A 309 4.04 -11.27 28.41
C ASN A 309 2.52 -11.46 28.56
N TYR A 310 1.75 -10.38 28.45
CA TYR A 310 0.30 -10.39 28.51
C TYR A 310 -0.31 -11.23 27.38
N MET A 311 0.18 -11.09 26.15
CA MET A 311 -0.29 -11.89 25.01
C MET A 311 0.06 -13.38 25.12
N CYS A 312 1.08 -13.74 25.91
CA CYS A 312 1.48 -15.14 26.15
C CYS A 312 0.63 -15.86 27.21
N MET A 313 -0.32 -15.18 27.86
CA MET A 313 -1.28 -15.81 28.77
C MET A 313 -2.22 -16.74 27.98
N SER A 314 -2.41 -17.99 28.42
CA SER A 314 -3.25 -18.97 27.69
C SER A 314 -4.65 -18.42 27.36
N ALA A 315 -5.31 -17.76 28.33
CA ALA A 315 -6.64 -17.21 28.13
C ALA A 315 -6.67 -16.10 27.05
N ASN A 316 -5.65 -15.24 27.02
CA ASN A 316 -5.54 -14.18 26.02
C ASN A 316 -5.20 -14.77 24.65
N ALA A 317 -4.31 -15.77 24.61
CA ALA A 317 -3.98 -16.49 23.38
C ALA A 317 -5.22 -17.15 22.77
N ILE A 318 -6.02 -17.90 23.57
CA ILE A 318 -7.28 -18.52 23.13
C ILE A 318 -8.24 -17.46 22.58
N ARG A 319 -8.53 -16.42 23.37
CA ARG A 319 -9.44 -15.35 22.96
C ARG A 319 -9.00 -14.68 21.66
N ASN A 320 -7.70 -14.46 21.50
CA ASN A 320 -7.15 -13.83 20.33
C ASN A 320 -7.19 -14.76 19.09
N MET A 321 -7.01 -16.07 19.27
CA MET A 321 -7.25 -17.04 18.20
C MET A 321 -8.72 -17.03 17.77
N ASP A 322 -9.66 -16.99 18.71
CA ASP A 322 -11.09 -16.95 18.41
C ASP A 322 -11.48 -15.68 17.63
N ALA A 323 -10.85 -14.54 17.94
CA ALA A 323 -11.12 -13.27 17.26
C ALA A 323 -10.49 -13.18 15.86
N THR A 324 -9.28 -13.74 15.67
CA THR A 324 -8.50 -13.58 14.43
C THR A 324 -8.61 -14.76 13.47
N GLY A 325 -8.99 -15.94 13.94
CA GLY A 325 -8.98 -17.20 13.17
C GLY A 325 -7.59 -17.78 12.92
N TYR A 326 -6.53 -17.16 13.45
CA TYR A 326 -5.15 -17.60 13.34
C TYR A 326 -4.69 -18.38 14.57
N VAL A 327 -3.59 -19.13 14.42
CA VAL A 327 -3.12 -20.06 15.45
C VAL A 327 -2.02 -19.43 16.29
N SER A 328 -2.24 -19.33 17.60
CA SER A 328 -1.24 -18.82 18.53
C SER A 328 -0.05 -19.77 18.65
N THR A 329 1.13 -19.20 18.89
CA THR A 329 2.38 -19.90 19.23
C THR A 329 2.43 -20.43 20.66
N VAL A 330 1.43 -20.11 21.50
CA VAL A 330 1.31 -20.60 22.88
C VAL A 330 0.93 -22.08 22.89
N GLY A 331 1.77 -22.91 23.49
CA GLY A 331 1.66 -24.38 23.48
C GLY A 331 1.34 -25.00 24.84
N THR A 332 0.46 -24.38 25.63
CA THR A 332 0.11 -24.89 26.97
C THR A 332 -0.94 -26.00 26.91
N GLU A 333 -1.06 -26.78 28.00
CA GLU A 333 -2.12 -27.78 28.17
C GLU A 333 -3.53 -27.15 28.12
N GLU A 334 -3.67 -25.91 28.57
CA GLU A 334 -4.93 -25.16 28.50
C GLU A 334 -5.34 -24.86 27.06
N VAL A 335 -4.40 -24.38 26.24
CA VAL A 335 -4.62 -24.18 24.80
C VAL A 335 -4.94 -25.51 24.13
N LEU A 336 -4.18 -26.57 24.40
CA LEU A 336 -4.42 -27.91 23.85
C LEU A 336 -5.85 -28.39 24.14
N ASN A 337 -6.29 -28.31 25.40
CA ASN A 337 -7.62 -28.77 25.79
C ASN A 337 -8.72 -27.97 25.10
N ASN A 338 -8.59 -26.65 25.01
CA ASN A 338 -9.52 -25.81 24.27
C ASN A 338 -9.59 -26.20 22.78
N GLN A 339 -8.45 -26.47 22.14
CA GLN A 339 -8.41 -26.85 20.73
C GLN A 339 -8.94 -28.27 20.46
N ILE A 340 -8.85 -29.19 21.42
CA ILE A 340 -9.53 -30.50 21.36
C ILE A 340 -11.06 -30.31 21.40
N GLU A 341 -11.56 -29.43 22.26
CA GLU A 341 -12.99 -29.11 22.33
C GLU A 341 -13.49 -28.49 21.02
N MET A 342 -12.74 -27.54 20.45
CA MET A 342 -13.04 -26.94 19.15
C MET A 342 -13.02 -27.99 18.02
N ALA A 343 -12.01 -28.85 17.97
CA ALA A 343 -11.93 -29.90 16.96
C ALA A 343 -13.17 -30.82 16.98
N ALA A 344 -13.67 -31.17 18.17
CA ALA A 344 -14.88 -31.96 18.32
C ALA A 344 -16.14 -31.21 17.83
N GLU A 345 -16.22 -29.88 18.04
CA GLU A 345 -17.32 -29.05 17.54
C GLU A 345 -17.35 -28.98 16.00
N TYR A 346 -16.17 -28.90 15.39
CA TYR A 346 -16.01 -28.94 13.93
C TYR A 346 -16.12 -30.36 13.32
N GLY A 347 -16.29 -31.39 14.16
CA GLY A 347 -16.50 -32.76 13.72
C GLY A 347 -15.22 -33.51 13.29
N TYR A 348 -14.04 -33.04 13.70
CA TYR A 348 -12.81 -33.82 13.58
C TYR A 348 -12.88 -35.02 14.53
N ASP A 349 -12.52 -36.20 14.06
CA ASP A 349 -12.61 -37.46 14.80
C ASP A 349 -11.35 -38.35 14.68
N GLU A 350 -10.38 -37.97 13.85
CA GLU A 350 -9.12 -38.67 13.67
C GLU A 350 -8.03 -38.07 14.55
N ALA A 351 -7.35 -38.92 15.32
CA ALA A 351 -6.24 -38.50 16.17
C ALA A 351 -4.92 -38.55 15.40
N HIS A 352 -4.05 -37.56 15.64
CA HIS A 352 -2.77 -37.41 14.97
C HIS A 352 -1.68 -36.89 15.92
N ASP A 353 -0.44 -36.89 15.47
CA ASP A 353 0.69 -36.42 16.29
C ASP A 353 0.79 -34.89 16.24
N ALA A 354 0.61 -34.24 17.38
CA ALA A 354 0.84 -32.81 17.58
C ALA A 354 1.89 -32.55 18.70
N SER A 355 2.68 -33.57 19.03
CA SER A 355 3.67 -33.50 20.12
C SER A 355 4.83 -32.57 19.82
N TYR A 356 5.08 -32.29 18.53
CA TYR A 356 6.02 -31.25 18.11
C TYR A 356 5.63 -29.89 18.70
N PHE A 357 4.32 -29.58 18.75
CA PHE A 357 3.82 -28.28 19.19
C PHE A 357 3.49 -28.22 20.67
N PHE A 358 2.76 -29.20 21.21
CA PHE A 358 2.30 -29.18 22.61
C PHE A 358 3.16 -30.04 23.55
N GLY A 359 4.22 -30.65 23.03
CA GLY A 359 5.05 -31.60 23.77
C GLY A 359 4.42 -32.99 23.90
N PRO A 360 5.02 -33.88 24.72
CA PRO A 360 4.66 -35.31 24.74
C PRO A 360 3.22 -35.64 25.14
N ILE A 361 2.47 -34.67 25.67
CA ILE A 361 1.05 -34.84 26.02
C ILE A 361 0.13 -34.91 24.80
N ALA A 362 0.64 -34.53 23.61
CA ALA A 362 -0.11 -34.48 22.36
C ALA A 362 0.42 -35.47 21.30
N ASP A 363 0.93 -36.62 21.71
CA ASP A 363 1.42 -37.68 20.80
C ASP A 363 0.32 -38.34 19.96
N SER A 364 -0.92 -38.32 20.45
CA SER A 364 -2.11 -38.76 19.72
C SER A 364 -3.33 -38.01 20.24
N VAL A 365 -3.71 -36.94 19.55
CA VAL A 365 -4.85 -36.07 19.91
C VAL A 365 -5.68 -35.74 18.68
N VAL A 366 -6.97 -35.46 18.89
CA VAL A 366 -7.87 -34.99 17.84
C VAL A 366 -7.83 -33.47 17.83
N LEU A 367 -7.23 -32.89 16.79
CA LEU A 367 -7.16 -31.46 16.57
C LEU A 367 -7.61 -31.12 15.15
N ASN A 368 -7.85 -29.84 14.88
CA ASN A 368 -8.03 -29.37 13.52
C ASN A 368 -6.70 -29.52 12.75
N THR A 369 -6.65 -30.40 11.75
CA THR A 369 -5.44 -30.73 10.98
C THR A 369 -4.97 -29.61 10.03
N ILE A 370 -5.78 -28.58 9.80
CA ILE A 370 -5.40 -27.39 9.03
C ILE A 370 -4.61 -26.43 9.93
N MET A 371 -5.07 -26.26 11.18
CA MET A 371 -4.43 -25.39 12.18
C MET A 371 -3.22 -26.05 12.86
N TYR A 372 -3.32 -27.35 13.15
CA TYR A 372 -2.27 -28.17 13.76
C TYR A 372 -2.08 -29.44 12.93
N PRO A 373 -1.32 -29.39 11.81
CA PRO A 373 -1.07 -30.55 10.96
C PRO A 373 -0.34 -31.68 11.69
N ASP A 374 -0.47 -32.91 11.18
CA ASP A 374 0.25 -34.07 11.71
C ASP A 374 1.77 -33.87 11.67
N GLY A 375 2.47 -34.37 12.70
CA GLY A 375 3.91 -34.30 12.83
C GLY A 375 4.67 -34.85 11.62
N GLU A 376 4.15 -35.86 10.91
CA GLU A 376 4.74 -36.35 9.66
C GLU A 376 4.68 -35.31 8.54
N ILE A 377 3.63 -34.49 8.46
CA ILE A 377 3.53 -33.37 7.51
C ILE A 377 4.55 -32.30 7.88
N ILE A 378 4.57 -31.89 9.15
CA ILE A 378 5.49 -30.85 9.65
C ILE A 378 6.96 -31.26 9.48
N SER A 379 7.29 -32.55 9.62
CA SER A 379 8.65 -33.06 9.42
C SER A 379 9.21 -32.86 8.00
N ARG A 380 8.33 -32.57 7.03
CA ARG A 380 8.68 -32.28 5.63
C ARG A 380 8.59 -30.78 5.31
N CYS A 381 8.25 -29.94 6.29
CA CYS A 381 8.14 -28.51 6.14
C CYS A 381 9.32 -27.78 6.78
N ALA A 382 9.52 -26.51 6.44
CA ALA A 382 10.58 -25.68 7.01
C ALA A 382 10.19 -24.21 7.17
N MET A 383 10.88 -23.51 8.06
CA MET A 383 10.71 -22.07 8.28
C MET A 383 11.33 -21.27 7.14
N MET A 384 10.77 -20.10 6.84
CA MET A 384 11.44 -19.15 5.96
C MET A 384 12.61 -18.48 6.68
N HIS A 385 13.60 -18.07 5.90
CA HIS A 385 14.82 -17.46 6.40
C HIS A 385 15.18 -16.18 5.66
N ASP A 386 15.88 -15.28 6.35
CA ASP A 386 16.41 -14.07 5.74
C ASP A 386 17.49 -14.42 4.71
N THR A 387 17.40 -13.77 3.55
CA THR A 387 18.36 -13.90 2.46
C THR A 387 19.14 -12.61 2.25
N ASP A 388 19.02 -11.65 3.17
CA ASP A 388 19.70 -10.36 3.22
C ASP A 388 19.57 -9.59 1.88
N GLU A 389 20.69 -9.19 1.26
CA GLU A 389 20.73 -8.47 -0.02
C GLU A 389 20.13 -9.28 -1.18
N ASN A 390 20.12 -10.61 -1.11
CA ASN A 390 19.59 -11.44 -2.20
C ASN A 390 18.05 -11.41 -2.29
N THR A 391 17.36 -10.82 -1.30
CA THR A 391 15.91 -10.56 -1.35
C THR A 391 15.52 -9.77 -2.60
N GLU A 392 16.38 -8.85 -3.05
CA GLU A 392 16.15 -8.06 -4.27
C GLU A 392 16.04 -8.95 -5.52
N GLN A 393 16.76 -10.07 -5.57
CA GLN A 393 16.72 -10.99 -6.71
C GLN A 393 15.39 -11.74 -6.77
N LEU A 394 14.84 -12.14 -5.62
CA LEU A 394 13.52 -12.74 -5.52
C LEU A 394 12.43 -11.76 -5.98
N LEU A 395 12.49 -10.51 -5.51
CA LEU A 395 11.54 -9.45 -5.94
C LEU A 395 11.62 -9.20 -7.45
N LYS A 396 12.82 -9.16 -8.04
CA LYS A 396 13.00 -9.02 -9.49
C LYS A 396 12.41 -10.20 -10.26
N MET A 397 12.59 -11.43 -9.76
CA MET A 397 11.97 -12.62 -10.35
C MET A 397 10.44 -12.53 -10.27
N TRP A 398 9.91 -12.17 -9.11
CA TRP A 398 8.49 -12.03 -8.89
C TRP A 398 7.84 -11.01 -9.85
N SER A 399 8.46 -9.84 -10.01
CA SER A 399 8.02 -8.82 -10.97
C SER A 399 8.01 -9.32 -12.42
N ARG A 400 9.02 -10.11 -12.85
CA ARG A 400 9.02 -10.75 -14.19
C ARG A 400 7.89 -11.77 -14.33
N VAL A 401 7.60 -12.52 -13.26
CA VAL A 401 6.49 -13.47 -13.23
C VAL A 401 5.15 -12.72 -13.29
N LYS A 402 4.87 -11.71 -12.48
CA LYS A 402 3.56 -11.03 -12.55
C LYS A 402 3.33 -10.31 -13.88
N GLY A 403 4.41 -9.89 -14.54
CA GLY A 403 4.31 -9.21 -15.83
C GLY A 403 4.20 -7.70 -15.70
N ASP A 404 4.53 -7.15 -14.52
CA ASP A 404 4.61 -5.72 -14.20
C ASP A 404 5.62 -4.99 -15.10
N ASN A 405 6.48 -5.74 -15.80
CA ASN A 405 7.24 -5.25 -16.94
C ASN A 405 6.43 -5.42 -18.23
N LEU A 406 5.76 -4.34 -18.67
CA LEU A 406 5.30 -4.21 -20.06
C LEU A 406 6.43 -4.63 -21.00
N ASN A 407 6.22 -5.71 -21.76
CA ASN A 407 7.21 -6.18 -22.73
C ASN A 407 7.63 -4.97 -23.60
N PRO A 408 8.93 -4.65 -23.73
CA PRO A 408 9.40 -3.53 -24.55
C PRO A 408 8.81 -3.55 -25.97
N THR A 409 8.51 -4.74 -26.49
CA THR A 409 7.84 -4.95 -27.78
C THR A 409 6.38 -4.50 -27.77
N ILE A 410 5.63 -4.76 -26.69
CA ILE A 410 4.24 -4.30 -26.50
C ILE A 410 4.23 -2.80 -26.28
N LEU A 411 5.15 -2.26 -25.48
CA LEU A 411 5.33 -0.82 -25.27
C LEU A 411 5.63 -0.12 -26.60
N VAL A 412 6.53 -0.67 -27.41
CA VAL A 412 6.81 -0.20 -28.78
C VAL A 412 5.59 -0.32 -29.69
N LEU A 413 4.81 -1.40 -29.61
CA LEU A 413 3.58 -1.58 -30.39
C LEU A 413 2.53 -0.53 -30.02
N VAL A 414 2.30 -0.32 -28.73
CA VAL A 414 1.39 0.72 -28.21
C VAL A 414 1.87 2.10 -28.64
N LEU A 415 3.16 2.40 -28.50
CA LEU A 415 3.79 3.63 -29.01
C LEU A 415 3.59 3.80 -30.52
N VAL A 416 3.79 2.76 -31.32
CA VAL A 416 3.57 2.79 -32.78
C VAL A 416 2.10 3.04 -33.11
N VAL A 417 1.17 2.42 -32.40
CA VAL A 417 -0.28 2.62 -32.58
C VAL A 417 -0.67 4.04 -32.19
N VAL A 418 -0.20 4.56 -31.05
CA VAL A 418 -0.44 5.93 -30.60
C VAL A 418 0.15 6.94 -31.59
N VAL A 419 1.39 6.73 -32.05
CA VAL A 419 2.02 7.55 -33.09
C VAL A 419 1.24 7.49 -34.40
N ALA A 420 0.75 6.32 -34.81
CA ALA A 420 -0.06 6.18 -36.02
C ALA A 420 -1.40 6.91 -35.88
N LEU A 421 -2.05 6.86 -34.71
CA LEU A 421 -3.28 7.60 -34.41
C LEU A 421 -3.05 9.12 -34.40
N ILE A 422 -1.93 9.57 -33.81
CA ILE A 422 -1.52 10.99 -33.83
C ILE A 422 -1.22 11.44 -35.27
N VAL A 423 -0.46 10.65 -36.04
CA VAL A 423 -0.17 10.94 -37.45
C VAL A 423 -1.47 10.95 -38.28
N PHE A 424 -2.41 10.05 -38.02
CA PHE A 424 -3.72 10.02 -38.68
C PHE A 424 -4.57 11.25 -38.33
N ALA A 425 -4.61 11.65 -37.05
CA ALA A 425 -5.27 12.86 -36.60
C ALA A 425 -4.64 14.12 -37.23
N VAL A 426 -3.31 14.19 -37.26
CA VAL A 426 -2.53 15.27 -37.91
C VAL A 426 -2.75 15.29 -39.41
N TYR A 427 -2.82 14.13 -40.08
CA TYR A 427 -3.10 14.03 -41.51
C TYR A 427 -4.52 14.50 -41.86
N ARG A 428 -5.54 14.09 -41.08
CA ARG A 428 -6.91 14.61 -41.22
C ARG A 428 -6.95 16.13 -41.05
N LYS A 429 -6.19 16.68 -40.08
CA LYS A 429 -6.15 18.12 -39.81
C LYS A 429 -5.30 18.91 -40.82
N GLN A 430 -4.25 18.32 -41.42
CA GLN A 430 -3.45 18.91 -42.50
C GLN A 430 -4.22 19.05 -43.81
N LYS A 431 -5.16 18.14 -44.11
CA LYS A 431 -6.08 18.31 -45.25
C LYS A 431 -6.98 19.54 -45.07
N SER A 432 -7.17 20.01 -43.83
CA SER A 432 -8.02 21.15 -43.47
C SER A 432 -7.29 22.50 -43.36
N SER A 433 -5.95 22.57 -43.28
CA SER A 433 -5.28 23.87 -43.12
C SER A 433 -3.87 23.90 -43.70
N ARG A 434 -3.67 24.72 -44.74
CA ARG A 434 -2.36 24.99 -45.35
C ARG A 434 -1.69 26.16 -44.64
N ARG A 435 -0.44 25.90 -44.21
CA ARG A 435 0.64 26.86 -43.87
C ARG A 435 0.48 27.63 -42.55
N LYS A 436 1.12 27.12 -41.49
CA LYS A 436 1.96 27.88 -40.54
C LYS A 436 2.63 27.03 -39.44
N SER A 437 2.46 25.71 -39.42
CA SER A 437 3.08 24.84 -38.41
C SER A 437 4.35 24.16 -38.94
N LYS A 438 5.49 24.87 -38.97
CA LYS A 438 6.81 24.22 -39.16
C LYS A 438 7.72 24.31 -37.92
N LYS A 439 7.45 25.22 -36.98
CA LYS A 439 8.24 25.38 -35.75
C LYS A 439 7.74 24.53 -34.56
N ARG A 440 6.43 24.24 -34.47
CA ARG A 440 5.83 23.45 -33.37
C ARG A 440 6.19 21.95 -33.41
N TYR A 441 6.41 21.38 -34.59
CA TYR A 441 6.71 19.95 -34.73
C TYR A 441 8.17 19.56 -34.40
N ILE A 442 9.09 20.54 -34.40
CA ILE A 442 10.49 20.32 -34.00
C ILE A 442 10.59 20.17 -32.48
N VAL A 443 9.75 20.86 -31.70
CA VAL A 443 9.73 20.77 -30.24
C VAL A 443 9.19 19.42 -29.76
N ILE A 444 8.13 18.90 -30.39
CA ILE A 444 7.60 17.55 -30.09
C ILE A 444 8.61 16.47 -30.47
N ALA A 445 9.32 16.62 -31.59
CA ALA A 445 10.39 15.69 -31.98
C ALA A 445 11.59 15.72 -31.01
N ILE A 446 11.91 16.89 -30.44
CA ILE A 446 12.97 17.02 -29.42
C ILE A 446 12.54 16.40 -28.09
N ALA A 447 11.28 16.56 -27.67
CA ALA A 447 10.73 15.91 -26.47
C ALA A 447 10.71 14.37 -26.58
N VAL A 448 10.46 13.84 -27.78
CA VAL A 448 10.56 12.40 -28.06
C VAL A 448 12.03 11.93 -28.16
N LEU A 449 12.96 12.78 -28.62
CA LEU A 449 14.40 12.47 -28.69
C LEU A 449 15.13 12.57 -27.34
N SER A 450 14.57 13.26 -26.33
CA SER A 450 15.10 13.26 -24.96
C SER A 450 14.82 11.96 -24.19
N CYS A 451 14.02 11.04 -24.73
CA CYS A 451 13.71 9.73 -24.14
C CYS A 451 14.83 8.69 -24.33
N SER A 452 16.10 9.08 -24.28
CA SER A 452 17.20 8.15 -24.57
C SER A 452 18.41 8.37 -23.68
N PHE A 453 18.26 8.27 -22.35
CA PHE A 453 19.39 8.02 -21.46
C PHE A 453 19.00 7.24 -20.18
N SER A 454 19.58 6.04 -20.08
CA SER A 454 19.98 5.22 -18.92
C SER A 454 19.06 4.91 -17.73
N ALA A 455 18.97 3.60 -17.49
CA ALA A 455 18.47 2.85 -16.35
C ALA A 455 19.11 3.18 -14.98
N SER A 456 18.27 3.34 -13.96
CA SER A 456 18.24 2.55 -12.71
C SER A 456 17.18 3.14 -11.76
N ALA A 457 16.28 2.31 -11.21
CA ALA A 457 15.39 2.59 -10.05
C ALA A 457 14.79 4.00 -9.92
N GLN A 458 13.95 4.42 -10.89
CA GLN A 458 13.22 5.71 -10.86
C GLN A 458 11.74 5.46 -11.15
N THR A 459 10.82 6.03 -10.35
CA THR A 459 9.37 5.96 -10.61
C THR A 459 8.98 7.08 -11.56
N TRP A 460 8.74 6.71 -12.82
CA TRP A 460 8.14 7.57 -13.83
C TRP A 460 6.67 7.16 -13.95
N GLY A 461 5.76 8.12 -13.81
CA GLY A 461 4.32 7.88 -13.96
C GLY A 461 3.73 8.65 -15.12
N LEU A 462 2.80 8.04 -15.86
CA LEU A 462 1.94 8.73 -16.81
C LEU A 462 0.50 8.70 -16.29
N SER A 463 -0.10 9.87 -16.14
CA SER A 463 -1.51 10.00 -15.75
C SER A 463 -2.31 10.66 -16.87
N ALA A 464 -3.55 10.22 -17.01
CA ALA A 464 -4.54 10.89 -17.86
C ALA A 464 -5.85 10.97 -17.10
N ASN A 465 -6.29 12.19 -16.84
CA ASN A 465 -7.47 12.45 -16.04
C ASN A 465 -8.51 13.23 -16.84
N THR A 466 -9.78 13.01 -16.52
CA THR A 466 -10.86 13.87 -16.99
C THR A 466 -11.89 14.03 -15.90
N GLU A 467 -12.09 15.27 -15.46
CA GLU A 467 -13.00 15.66 -14.40
C GLU A 467 -14.17 16.47 -14.96
N LEU A 468 -15.38 16.16 -14.47
CA LEU A 468 -16.55 17.02 -14.61
C LEU A 468 -16.63 17.89 -13.36
N GLU A 469 -16.69 19.20 -13.54
CA GLU A 469 -16.61 20.16 -12.44
C GLU A 469 -17.84 21.05 -12.43
N THR A 470 -18.42 21.26 -11.24
CA THR A 470 -19.51 22.22 -11.06
C THR A 470 -19.00 23.66 -11.07
N ASP A 471 -17.71 23.84 -10.78
CA ASP A 471 -17.02 25.11 -10.85
C ASP A 471 -15.51 24.86 -10.90
N TYR A 472 -14.72 25.79 -11.45
CA TYR A 472 -13.27 25.65 -11.54
C TYR A 472 -12.57 26.78 -10.78
N PHE A 473 -11.68 26.41 -9.87
CA PHE A 473 -10.88 27.33 -9.08
C PHE A 473 -9.39 27.01 -9.25
N TRP A 474 -8.69 27.82 -10.04
CA TRP A 474 -7.29 27.59 -10.38
C TRP A 474 -6.43 28.76 -9.95
N ARG A 475 -5.47 28.51 -9.07
CA ARG A 475 -4.50 29.52 -8.56
C ARG A 475 -5.16 30.79 -8.07
N GLY A 476 -6.29 30.70 -7.39
CA GLY A 476 -7.02 31.87 -6.91
C GLY A 476 -7.91 32.56 -7.94
N MET A 477 -8.06 31.99 -9.14
CA MET A 477 -8.98 32.43 -10.17
C MET A 477 -10.18 31.49 -10.26
N HIS A 478 -11.36 32.08 -10.35
CA HIS A 478 -12.64 31.41 -10.58
C HIS A 478 -12.97 31.42 -12.07
N SER A 479 -13.27 30.26 -12.64
CA SER A 479 -13.50 30.10 -14.07
C SER A 479 -14.67 29.14 -14.34
N SER A 480 -15.88 29.71 -14.36
CA SER A 480 -17.13 29.15 -14.91
C SER A 480 -17.93 28.15 -14.05
N ASN A 481 -19.26 28.25 -14.16
CA ASN A 481 -20.24 27.52 -13.34
C ASN A 481 -20.53 26.06 -13.77
N MET A 482 -19.80 25.49 -14.74
CA MET A 482 -19.77 24.04 -15.07
C MET A 482 -18.81 23.78 -16.24
N GLY A 483 -17.92 22.78 -16.12
CA GLY A 483 -16.94 22.47 -17.16
C GLY A 483 -16.43 21.03 -17.16
N ILE A 484 -15.66 20.70 -18.20
CA ILE A 484 -14.87 19.48 -18.29
C ILE A 484 -13.40 19.90 -18.31
N ALA A 485 -12.63 19.39 -17.36
CA ALA A 485 -11.19 19.53 -17.29
C ALA A 485 -10.55 18.20 -17.68
N SER A 486 -9.61 18.21 -18.62
CA SER A 486 -8.82 17.02 -18.96
C SER A 486 -7.35 17.37 -18.90
N ASP A 487 -6.57 16.51 -18.24
CA ASP A 487 -5.12 16.65 -18.14
C ASP A 487 -4.38 15.36 -18.48
N VAL A 488 -3.17 15.52 -18.99
CA VAL A 488 -2.20 14.45 -19.15
C VAL A 488 -0.91 14.88 -18.48
N GLY A 489 -0.47 14.10 -17.51
CA GLY A 489 0.65 14.40 -16.62
C GLY A 489 1.81 13.42 -16.76
N PHE A 490 3.03 13.92 -16.81
CA PHE A 490 4.24 13.13 -16.57
C PHE A 490 4.80 13.47 -15.20
N ASN A 491 4.96 12.46 -14.35
CA ASN A 491 5.47 12.64 -13.00
C ASN A 491 6.78 11.89 -12.83
N TYR A 492 7.71 12.53 -12.12
CA TYR A 492 8.99 11.98 -11.71
C TYR A 492 9.11 12.19 -10.20
N THR A 493 9.46 11.13 -9.49
CA THR A 493 9.74 11.20 -8.06
C THR A 493 11.14 10.64 -7.80
N SER A 494 11.90 11.32 -6.93
CA SER A 494 13.23 10.89 -6.52
C SER A 494 13.19 9.62 -5.68
N GLU A 495 14.31 8.90 -5.58
CA GLU A 495 14.46 7.69 -4.74
C GLU A 495 14.02 7.89 -3.28
N ASP A 496 14.24 9.08 -2.72
CA ASP A 496 13.87 9.42 -1.34
C ASP A 496 12.40 9.90 -1.20
N GLU A 497 11.61 9.86 -2.28
CA GLU A 497 10.22 10.31 -2.42
C GLU A 497 9.90 11.78 -2.07
N ASN A 498 10.88 12.51 -1.54
CA ASN A 498 10.71 13.88 -1.10
C ASN A 498 10.80 14.90 -2.24
N LEU A 499 11.54 14.62 -3.31
CA LEU A 499 11.65 15.52 -4.46
C LEU A 499 10.84 14.98 -5.63
N TYR A 500 10.00 15.82 -6.22
CA TYR A 500 9.23 15.45 -7.40
C TYR A 500 9.21 16.55 -8.46
N ALA A 501 9.00 16.12 -9.69
CA ALA A 501 8.81 16.97 -10.84
C ALA A 501 7.61 16.47 -11.63
N GLU A 502 6.75 17.37 -12.05
CA GLU A 502 5.51 17.04 -12.74
C GLU A 502 5.30 17.98 -13.92
N THR A 503 4.81 17.44 -15.02
CA THR A 503 4.47 18.23 -16.20
C THR A 503 3.07 17.91 -16.63
N TYR A 504 2.21 18.92 -16.68
CA TYR A 504 0.82 18.75 -17.08
C TYR A 504 0.51 19.48 -18.36
N PHE A 505 -0.30 18.84 -19.20
CA PHE A 505 -0.96 19.46 -20.33
C PHE A 505 -2.45 19.36 -20.10
N TRP A 506 -3.10 20.49 -19.87
CA TRP A 506 -4.52 20.55 -19.56
C TRP A 506 -5.30 21.36 -20.59
N THR A 507 -6.51 20.88 -20.85
CA THR A 507 -7.52 21.54 -21.66
C THR A 507 -8.80 21.67 -20.83
N PHE A 508 -9.37 22.88 -20.79
CA PHE A 508 -10.63 23.14 -20.12
C PHE A 508 -11.71 23.57 -21.12
N GLN A 509 -12.93 23.06 -20.93
CA GLN A 509 -14.12 23.44 -21.70
C GLN A 509 -15.31 23.75 -20.77
N GLY A 510 -15.72 25.02 -20.71
CA GLY A 510 -16.83 25.49 -19.85
C GLY A 510 -18.11 25.93 -20.59
N VAL A 511 -19.22 26.03 -19.84
CA VAL A 511 -20.51 26.61 -20.29
C VAL A 511 -20.94 27.71 -19.32
N ASN A 512 -21.12 28.95 -19.79
CA ASN A 512 -21.55 30.06 -18.95
C ASN A 512 -23.07 30.31 -19.07
N SER A 513 -23.80 30.30 -17.95
CA SER A 513 -25.24 30.63 -17.89
C SER A 513 -25.50 31.65 -16.78
N GLY A 514 -25.36 32.94 -17.09
CA GLY A 514 -25.71 34.01 -16.15
C GLY A 514 -25.50 35.42 -16.70
N GLU A 515 -26.55 36.23 -16.62
CA GLU A 515 -26.52 37.69 -16.80
C GLU A 515 -26.02 38.34 -15.50
N ASP A 516 -24.72 38.38 -15.26
CA ASP A 516 -24.16 39.40 -14.36
C ASP A 516 -22.72 39.75 -14.77
N HIS A 517 -22.56 41.03 -15.09
CA HIS A 517 -21.35 41.62 -15.65
C HIS A 517 -20.28 41.82 -14.57
N TYR A 518 -19.35 40.87 -14.47
CA TYR A 518 -17.95 41.17 -14.13
C TYR A 518 -17.08 40.73 -15.30
N THR A 519 -16.44 41.71 -15.92
CA THR A 519 -15.56 41.59 -17.08
C THR A 519 -14.22 40.92 -16.72
N GLU A 520 -13.56 40.32 -17.74
CA GLU A 520 -12.17 39.80 -17.82
C GLU A 520 -12.02 38.30 -17.44
N TYR A 521 -11.61 37.36 -18.30
CA TYR A 521 -10.86 37.40 -19.56
C TYR A 521 -11.50 36.51 -20.64
N GLN A 522 -11.65 37.05 -21.85
CA GLN A 522 -12.02 36.26 -23.03
C GLN A 522 -10.79 35.56 -23.60
N PHE A 523 -10.69 34.24 -23.45
CA PHE A 523 -9.81 33.43 -24.29
C PHE A 523 -10.27 33.54 -25.75
N THR A 524 -9.65 34.46 -26.49
CA THR A 524 -10.01 34.70 -27.90
C THR A 524 -8.89 34.20 -28.80
N LEU A 525 -9.09 32.98 -29.33
CA LEU A 525 -8.41 32.51 -30.53
C LEU A 525 -8.65 33.51 -31.66
N TYR A 526 -7.62 34.18 -32.18
CA TYR A 526 -7.77 34.80 -33.49
C TYR A 526 -7.48 33.81 -34.61
N GLY A 527 -8.55 33.11 -34.97
CA GLY A 527 -8.89 32.84 -36.35
C GLY A 527 -10.39 33.07 -36.50
N GLU A 528 -10.80 34.31 -36.78
CA GLU A 528 -12.21 34.70 -36.93
C GLU A 528 -13.03 33.66 -37.72
N PHE A 529 -14.10 33.16 -37.10
CA PHE A 529 -15.30 32.78 -37.82
C PHE A 529 -16.46 33.59 -37.26
N HIS A 530 -16.74 34.72 -37.90
CA HIS A 530 -18.03 35.36 -37.80
C HIS A 530 -19.09 34.41 -38.37
N GLY A 531 -19.98 33.91 -37.50
CA GLY A 531 -21.06 33.02 -37.91
C GLY A 531 -21.97 32.60 -36.77
N ALA A 532 -22.91 33.49 -36.43
CA ALA A 532 -24.22 33.26 -35.80
C ALA A 532 -24.35 33.51 -34.28
N HIS A 533 -25.08 34.59 -33.98
CA HIS A 533 -25.80 34.85 -32.74
C HIS A 533 -26.60 33.64 -32.23
N ALA A 534 -26.38 33.24 -30.97
CA ALA A 534 -27.42 32.98 -29.94
C ALA A 534 -26.80 32.37 -28.64
N GLU A 535 -26.86 33.13 -27.55
CA GLU A 535 -27.04 32.72 -26.13
C GLU A 535 -26.06 31.83 -25.32
N TYR A 536 -24.96 31.26 -25.85
CA TYR A 536 -23.96 30.56 -24.99
C TYR A 536 -22.50 30.83 -25.39
N ASN A 537 -21.71 31.43 -24.49
CA ASN A 537 -20.27 31.64 -24.68
C ASN A 537 -19.49 30.40 -24.20
N HIS A 538 -18.81 29.71 -25.11
CA HIS A 538 -17.85 28.63 -24.80
C HIS A 538 -16.41 29.17 -24.86
N TYR A 539 -15.56 28.79 -23.89
CA TYR A 539 -14.12 29.11 -23.87
C TYR A 539 -13.26 27.84 -23.95
N PHE A 540 -12.12 27.93 -24.63
CA PHE A 540 -11.10 26.87 -24.77
C PHE A 540 -9.74 27.45 -24.37
N GLY A 541 -9.06 26.83 -23.40
CA GLY A 541 -7.69 27.18 -23.01
C GLY A 541 -6.82 25.92 -22.94
N ASP A 542 -5.71 25.91 -23.68
CA ASP A 542 -4.68 24.87 -23.61
C ASP A 542 -3.47 25.45 -22.86
N VAL A 543 -3.08 24.85 -21.73
CA VAL A 543 -1.92 25.29 -20.95
C VAL A 543 -0.99 24.10 -20.68
N GLY A 544 0.31 24.34 -20.73
CA GLY A 544 1.37 23.39 -20.40
C GLY A 544 2.22 23.94 -19.26
N GLU A 545 2.40 23.13 -18.22
CA GLU A 545 2.98 23.54 -16.95
C GLU A 545 4.04 22.56 -16.46
N LEU A 546 5.05 23.08 -15.76
CA LEU A 546 6.05 22.30 -15.05
C LEU A 546 5.99 22.65 -13.55
N GLY A 547 5.75 21.65 -12.71
CA GLY A 547 5.87 21.70 -11.26
C GLY A 547 7.19 21.08 -10.80
N LEU A 548 7.86 21.74 -9.85
CA LEU A 548 8.98 21.19 -9.11
C LEU A 548 8.67 21.31 -7.62
N GLY A 549 8.52 20.17 -6.96
CA GLY A 549 8.03 20.09 -5.59
C GLY A 549 9.00 19.39 -4.65
N TYR A 550 8.96 19.80 -3.39
CA TYR A 550 9.62 19.10 -2.29
C TYR A 550 8.65 18.88 -1.15
N THR A 551 8.55 17.64 -0.68
CA THR A 551 7.76 17.25 0.49
C THR A 551 8.66 17.20 1.71
N PHE A 552 8.31 17.97 2.73
CA PHE A 552 8.89 17.91 4.06
C PHE A 552 8.18 16.82 4.85
N ASP A 553 8.94 15.78 5.19
CA ASP A 553 8.48 14.64 5.99
C ASP A 553 8.50 15.00 7.49
N TRP A 554 7.54 15.85 7.89
CA TRP A 554 7.28 16.21 9.29
C TRP A 554 6.12 15.37 9.84
N GLU A 555 5.73 15.55 11.11
CA GLU A 555 4.58 14.85 11.72
C GLU A 555 3.29 14.95 10.88
N ILE A 556 3.13 16.06 10.13
CA ILE A 556 2.18 16.18 9.03
C ILE A 556 3.00 16.50 7.79
N PRO A 557 2.90 15.72 6.71
CA PRO A 557 3.65 16.00 5.50
C PRO A 557 3.23 17.36 4.94
N VAL A 558 4.21 18.17 4.55
CA VAL A 558 3.96 19.47 3.93
C VAL A 558 4.73 19.53 2.62
N SER A 559 4.03 19.73 1.51
CA SER A 559 4.66 19.89 0.21
C SER A 559 4.76 21.35 -0.17
N LEU A 560 5.91 21.75 -0.71
CA LEU A 560 6.13 23.06 -1.31
C LEU A 560 6.46 22.88 -2.80
N THR A 561 5.63 23.44 -3.67
CA THR A 561 5.72 23.21 -5.11
C THR A 561 5.77 24.51 -5.89
N LEU A 562 6.80 24.65 -6.73
CA LEU A 562 6.93 25.75 -7.65
C LEU A 562 6.47 25.32 -9.03
N TYR A 563 5.37 25.91 -9.48
CA TYR A 563 4.85 25.74 -10.82
C TYR A 563 5.27 26.87 -11.74
N THR A 564 5.56 26.53 -13.00
CA THR A 564 5.91 27.46 -14.06
C THR A 564 5.15 27.11 -15.34
N ILE A 565 4.44 28.09 -15.91
CA ILE A 565 3.77 27.92 -17.21
C ILE A 565 4.81 27.93 -18.32
N LEU A 566 4.87 26.85 -19.10
CA LEU A 566 5.77 26.71 -20.25
C LEU A 566 5.08 27.11 -21.56
N TYR A 567 3.75 26.98 -21.63
CA TYR A 567 2.93 27.24 -22.82
C TYR A 567 1.50 27.61 -22.40
N GLY A 568 0.91 28.65 -22.99
CA GLY A 568 -0.44 29.14 -22.64
C GLY A 568 -0.55 30.66 -22.80
N ASP A 569 -1.72 31.23 -22.48
CA ASP A 569 -1.94 32.68 -22.54
C ASP A 569 -1.35 33.38 -21.29
N ASP A 570 -0.03 33.56 -21.28
CA ASP A 570 0.71 34.27 -20.21
C ASP A 570 1.46 35.50 -20.76
N PHE A 571 0.75 36.33 -21.53
CA PHE A 571 1.31 37.53 -22.15
C PHE A 571 0.74 38.79 -21.50
N VAL A 572 1.62 39.66 -20.99
CA VAL A 572 1.24 41.06 -20.70
C VAL A 572 0.97 41.73 -22.04
N ALA A 573 -0.26 42.20 -22.24
CA ALA A 573 -0.67 42.96 -23.41
C ALA A 573 -0.09 44.38 -23.37
N ASP A 574 1.22 44.52 -23.24
CA ASP A 574 1.89 45.79 -23.48
C ASP A 574 2.39 45.77 -24.93
N GLU A 575 1.93 46.72 -25.74
CA GLU A 575 2.02 46.75 -27.22
C GLU A 575 3.46 46.77 -27.79
N THR A 576 4.49 46.60 -26.95
CA THR A 576 5.89 46.67 -27.35
C THR A 576 6.77 45.49 -26.91
N ALA A 577 6.28 44.52 -26.14
CA ALA A 577 7.09 43.39 -25.66
C ALA A 577 6.52 42.03 -26.08
N SER A 578 7.05 41.45 -27.17
CA SER A 578 6.74 40.08 -27.62
C SER A 578 7.53 39.00 -26.86
N THR A 579 7.79 39.21 -25.57
CA THR A 579 8.54 38.26 -24.73
C THR A 579 7.55 37.46 -23.87
N PRO A 580 7.56 36.11 -23.93
CA PRO A 580 6.82 35.30 -22.97
C PRO A 580 7.27 35.65 -21.56
N ASN A 581 6.33 35.97 -20.67
CA ASN A 581 6.61 35.90 -19.25
C ASN A 581 6.36 34.46 -18.81
N PHE A 582 7.27 33.92 -18.01
CA PHE A 582 7.02 32.68 -17.29
C PHE A 582 6.34 33.07 -15.97
N SER A 583 5.04 32.84 -15.84
CA SER A 583 4.33 33.02 -14.58
C SER A 583 4.68 31.86 -13.66
N ASN A 584 5.32 32.23 -12.56
CA ASN A 584 5.64 31.32 -11.48
C ASN A 584 4.52 31.38 -10.44
N TYR A 585 4.19 30.24 -9.86
CA TYR A 585 3.20 30.13 -8.81
C TYR A 585 3.70 29.09 -7.80
N LEU A 586 3.62 29.42 -6.53
CA LEU A 586 4.13 28.58 -5.44
C LEU A 586 2.94 28.06 -4.65
N GLU A 587 2.91 26.78 -4.38
CA GLU A 587 1.89 26.13 -3.54
C GLU A 587 2.52 25.52 -2.31
N LEU A 588 1.86 25.74 -1.17
CA LEU A 588 2.08 24.97 0.03
C LEU A 588 0.87 24.07 0.24
N THR A 589 1.09 22.76 0.22
CA THR A 589 0.04 21.75 0.31
C THR A 589 0.23 20.91 1.57
N ILE A 590 -0.86 20.70 2.30
CA ILE A 590 -0.90 19.94 3.55
C ILE A 590 -1.97 18.85 3.37
N PRO A 591 -1.59 17.63 2.96
CA PRO A 591 -2.52 16.50 2.91
C PRO A 591 -2.67 15.86 4.29
N TYR A 592 -3.87 15.40 4.60
CA TYR A 592 -4.20 14.58 5.75
C TYR A 592 -5.48 13.78 5.49
N SER A 593 -5.67 12.63 6.14
CA SER A 593 -6.86 11.80 5.94
C SER A 593 -7.67 11.70 7.23
N ILE A 594 -9.00 11.67 7.10
CA ILE A 594 -9.92 11.42 8.20
C ILE A 594 -10.86 10.28 7.79
N GLY A 595 -10.66 9.11 8.40
CA GLY A 595 -11.34 7.88 7.96
C GLY A 595 -10.96 7.57 6.51
N ASN A 596 -11.96 7.35 5.66
CA ASN A 596 -11.74 7.04 4.23
C ASN A 596 -11.70 8.28 3.33
N PHE A 597 -11.64 9.48 3.90
CA PHE A 597 -11.62 10.72 3.13
C PHE A 597 -10.24 11.35 3.15
N ASP A 598 -9.76 11.71 1.97
CA ASP A 598 -8.53 12.47 1.79
C ASP A 598 -8.85 13.96 1.86
N ILE A 599 -8.11 14.69 2.67
CA ILE A 599 -8.29 16.12 2.84
C ILE A 599 -7.00 16.82 2.46
N GLN A 600 -7.11 17.86 1.64
CA GLN A 600 -5.98 18.65 1.20
C GLN A 600 -6.23 20.12 1.51
N THR A 601 -5.27 20.75 2.20
CA THR A 601 -5.28 22.21 2.37
C THR A 601 -4.15 22.83 1.56
N THR A 602 -4.48 23.77 0.67
CA THR A 602 -3.52 24.40 -0.23
C THR A 602 -3.49 25.92 -0.04
N PHE A 603 -2.30 26.47 0.07
CA PHE A 603 -2.05 27.92 0.07
C PHE A 603 -1.25 28.30 -1.17
N GLY A 604 -1.82 29.15 -2.00
CA GLY A 604 -1.21 29.65 -3.23
C GLY A 604 -0.53 30.99 -3.04
N PHE A 605 0.64 31.14 -3.65
CA PHE A 605 1.42 32.37 -3.63
C PHE A 605 1.97 32.71 -5.02
N VAL A 606 2.05 34.01 -5.30
CA VAL A 606 2.63 34.52 -6.54
C VAL A 606 3.88 35.33 -6.19
N PRO A 607 5.09 34.92 -6.63
CA PRO A 607 6.35 35.57 -6.27
C PRO A 607 6.60 36.90 -7.00
N ARG A 608 5.86 37.20 -8.07
CA ARG A 608 5.97 38.45 -8.85
C ARG A 608 4.68 38.74 -9.62
N SER A 609 4.38 40.02 -9.86
CA SER A 609 3.29 40.49 -10.72
C SER A 609 3.20 39.71 -12.05
N SER A 610 2.07 39.05 -12.28
CA SER A 610 1.65 38.51 -13.58
C SER A 610 0.40 39.27 -14.06
N ILE A 611 -0.05 39.00 -15.30
CA ILE A 611 -1.30 39.59 -15.83
C ILE A 611 -2.53 39.27 -14.98
N TYR A 612 -2.43 38.24 -14.13
CA TYR A 612 -3.51 37.80 -13.27
C TYR A 612 -3.54 38.55 -11.92
N TYR A 613 -2.46 39.27 -11.57
CA TYR A 613 -2.23 39.90 -10.27
C TYR A 613 -1.67 41.33 -10.43
N GLU A 614 -2.27 42.13 -11.30
CA GLU A 614 -1.74 43.40 -11.86
C GLU A 614 -1.31 44.48 -10.85
N ASN A 615 -1.53 44.33 -9.54
CA ASN A 615 -1.20 45.35 -8.53
C ASN A 615 -0.19 44.92 -7.44
N GLU A 616 0.41 43.74 -7.54
CA GLU A 616 1.27 43.22 -6.47
C GLU A 616 2.71 43.08 -6.97
N GLY A 617 3.44 44.20 -7.05
CA GLY A 617 4.86 44.24 -7.40
C GLY A 617 5.81 43.50 -6.41
N SER A 618 5.30 42.53 -5.65
CA SER A 618 5.92 41.76 -4.58
C SER A 618 5.19 40.43 -4.36
N PHE A 619 5.79 39.52 -3.58
CA PHE A 619 5.16 38.26 -3.13
C PHE A 619 3.77 38.50 -2.52
N ALA A 620 2.78 37.71 -2.93
CA ALA A 620 1.41 37.81 -2.43
C ALA A 620 0.71 36.45 -2.34
N ILE A 621 -0.31 36.38 -1.48
CA ILE A 621 -1.17 35.21 -1.31
C ILE A 621 -2.29 35.30 -2.35
N SER A 622 -2.36 34.34 -3.27
CA SER A 622 -3.43 34.29 -4.28
C SER A 622 -4.65 33.53 -3.78
N ASN A 623 -4.47 32.47 -2.99
CA ASN A 623 -5.59 31.64 -2.56
C ASN A 623 -5.31 30.81 -1.31
N MET A 624 -6.42 30.39 -0.70
CA MET A 624 -6.51 29.29 0.24
C MET A 624 -7.60 28.33 -0.25
N LEU A 625 -7.31 27.05 -0.33
CA LEU A 625 -8.21 26.02 -0.80
C LEU A 625 -8.25 24.87 0.22
N LEU A 626 -9.43 24.35 0.50
CA LEU A 626 -9.65 23.14 1.27
C LEU A 626 -10.44 22.16 0.41
N GLU A 627 -9.89 20.99 0.16
CA GLU A 627 -10.48 19.95 -0.68
C GLU A 627 -10.70 18.69 0.16
N LEU A 628 -11.86 18.07 -0.04
CA LEU A 628 -12.27 16.79 0.53
C LEU A 628 -12.49 15.82 -0.63
N GLY A 629 -11.68 14.79 -0.72
CA GLY A 629 -11.70 13.77 -1.75
C GLY A 629 -12.13 12.41 -1.21
N TYR A 630 -12.76 11.64 -2.08
CA TYR A 630 -12.94 10.20 -1.93
C TYR A 630 -12.74 9.57 -3.30
N THR A 631 -11.90 8.54 -3.38
CA THR A 631 -11.60 7.85 -4.64
C THR A 631 -12.20 6.45 -4.61
N PHE A 632 -13.08 6.16 -5.57
CA PHE A 632 -13.53 4.79 -5.80
C PHE A 632 -12.54 4.09 -6.72
N GLU A 633 -11.74 3.18 -6.16
CA GLU A 633 -10.86 2.32 -6.94
C GLU A 633 -11.69 1.29 -7.70
N LEU A 634 -11.60 1.29 -9.04
CA LEU A 634 -12.27 0.28 -9.87
C LEU A 634 -11.32 -0.88 -10.21
N ASN A 635 -10.02 -0.59 -10.34
CA ASN A 635 -8.89 -1.52 -10.48
C ASN A 635 -7.56 -0.73 -10.45
N ASP A 636 -6.44 -1.44 -10.53
CA ASP A 636 -5.07 -0.91 -10.40
C ASP A 636 -4.69 0.25 -11.35
N TRP A 637 -5.43 0.47 -12.44
CA TRP A 637 -5.14 1.52 -13.42
C TRP A 637 -6.31 2.48 -13.65
N LEU A 638 -7.44 2.28 -12.98
CA LEU A 638 -8.67 3.05 -13.19
C LEU A 638 -9.37 3.37 -11.88
N SER A 639 -9.61 4.66 -11.65
CA SER A 639 -10.32 5.12 -10.47
C SER A 639 -11.33 6.24 -10.79
N LEU A 640 -12.28 6.43 -9.88
CA LEU A 640 -13.30 7.49 -9.93
C LEU A 640 -13.12 8.41 -8.72
N PRO A 641 -12.31 9.47 -8.83
CA PRO A 641 -12.20 10.49 -7.79
C PRO A 641 -13.47 11.35 -7.74
N ILE A 642 -13.97 11.59 -6.53
CA ILE A 642 -15.01 12.57 -6.23
C ILE A 642 -14.45 13.56 -5.22
N LYS A 643 -14.50 14.86 -5.54
CA LYS A 643 -13.98 15.92 -4.67
C LYS A 643 -15.05 16.96 -4.39
N ALA A 644 -15.00 17.53 -3.20
CA ALA A 644 -15.72 18.73 -2.82
C ALA A 644 -14.74 19.72 -2.20
N ALA A 645 -14.77 20.97 -2.66
CA ALA A 645 -13.77 21.96 -2.31
C ALA A 645 -14.40 23.31 -1.96
N GLY A 646 -13.74 24.02 -1.04
CA GLY A 646 -14.04 25.38 -0.64
C GLY A 646 -12.79 26.24 -0.73
N GLY A 647 -12.84 27.29 -1.56
CA GLY A 647 -11.73 28.19 -1.83
C GLY A 647 -12.03 29.63 -1.45
N TYR A 648 -10.99 30.36 -1.05
CA TYR A 648 -11.02 31.82 -0.90
C TYR A 648 -9.82 32.41 -1.65
N SER A 649 -10.09 33.47 -2.43
CA SER A 649 -9.04 34.28 -3.05
C SER A 649 -9.29 35.76 -2.72
N PRO A 650 -8.25 36.54 -2.41
CA PRO A 650 -8.38 37.98 -2.17
C PRO A 650 -8.95 38.76 -3.37
N LEU A 651 -8.98 38.17 -4.56
CA LEU A 651 -9.62 38.75 -5.75
C LEU A 651 -11.15 38.76 -5.66
N TYR A 652 -11.75 37.90 -4.83
CA TYR A 652 -13.20 37.74 -4.74
C TYR A 652 -13.74 38.16 -3.37
N GLU A 653 -14.94 38.76 -3.35
CA GLU A 653 -15.58 39.21 -2.11
C GLU A 653 -16.25 38.07 -1.32
N SER A 654 -16.39 36.87 -1.89
CA SER A 654 -17.06 35.71 -1.29
C SER A 654 -16.26 34.41 -1.51
N PRO A 655 -16.34 33.45 -0.56
CA PRO A 655 -15.78 32.12 -0.76
C PRO A 655 -16.50 31.38 -1.88
N ILE A 656 -15.77 30.50 -2.55
CA ILE A 656 -16.20 29.73 -3.72
C ILE A 656 -16.25 28.27 -3.32
N PHE A 657 -17.33 27.58 -3.69
CA PHE A 657 -17.52 26.17 -3.37
C PHE A 657 -17.79 25.41 -4.65
N PHE A 658 -17.13 24.27 -4.82
CA PHE A 658 -17.25 23.47 -6.02
C PHE A 658 -17.10 21.98 -5.71
N ALA A 659 -17.62 21.16 -6.61
CA ALA A 659 -17.48 19.73 -6.56
C ALA A 659 -17.01 19.21 -7.92
N THR A 660 -16.15 18.21 -7.89
CA THR A 660 -15.66 17.53 -9.09
C THR A 660 -15.95 16.04 -8.97
N ALA A 661 -16.22 15.42 -10.12
CA ALA A 661 -16.31 13.98 -10.24
C ALA A 661 -15.59 13.58 -11.52
N GLY A 662 -14.59 12.72 -11.39
CA GLY A 662 -13.66 12.42 -12.47
C GLY A 662 -13.50 10.94 -12.77
N LEU A 663 -12.82 10.70 -13.88
CA LEU A 663 -12.25 9.42 -14.26
C LEU A 663 -10.74 9.61 -14.33
N SER A 664 -10.00 8.82 -13.56
CA SER A 664 -8.54 8.83 -13.52
C SER A 664 -8.01 7.53 -14.08
N ILE A 665 -7.04 7.65 -15.00
CA ILE A 665 -6.32 6.52 -15.58
C ILE A 665 -4.83 6.69 -15.27
N ASN A 666 -4.29 5.75 -14.51
CA ASN A 666 -2.87 5.71 -14.14
C ASN A 666 -2.17 4.60 -14.95
N LEU A 667 -1.10 4.95 -15.68
CA LEU A 667 -0.39 4.06 -16.61
C LEU A 667 1.10 3.92 -16.32
#